data_AF-A0AAJ2FU86-F1
#
_entry.id   AF-A0AAJ2FU86-F1
#
_cell.length_a   1.000
_cell.length_b   1.000
_cell.length_c   1.000
_cell.angle_alpha   90.00
_cell.angle_beta   90.00
_cell.angle_gamma   90.00
#
_symmetry.space_group_name_H-M   'P 1'
#
loop_
_entity.id
_entity.type
_entity.pdbx_description
1 polymer ?
#
loop_
_entity_poly.entity_id
_entity_poly.type
_entity_poly.pdbx_seq_one_letter_code
_entity_poly.pdbx_strand_id
1 'polypeptide(L)'
;MRSKTHLFRSAAFAAIGALLLTSCGGGGGGGSTPTPTPTPTPTPTPTTVYTPPAAEALTTADVERVLAQAISEAQARSLPSVIAVTDRVGNVLGVFRMTGARATATTAPAPNGVNIDAQNVTFPAEGGAIAKAVTGAYLSSGGNAFSTRTASQIVQEHFPPAPTTVGLESGPLFGVQFSQLPCSDLSARFGAPGAAALIGPKRSPLGLAADPGGLPLYKNGVLVGGIGVMGDGVYGSDPNILDIDNDPEEFIALAGTRGFEAPGAITADKITVDGTSLRFSDATFAGVMSSGSASFASLNGTAGNLVSVIGYANAAVTAGVAYGSEASGVRASTPAEFSNRDAFVLTNGSGTNRYPLRAGTDGATNSAPLTQAEARAVLEEAFTVMSRARAQIRRPLDSRAQVTISIVDTHGSVLGIVRSPDAPIFGTDVSLQKARTAAFFSGAQAGGELGANASADVRQFVTATRTFLNNPAALTGTIAFSDRANGNLSRPYFPDGEVGRPQGPLSRPIAQFNPFSTGLQSALIIGNLGAHLGFVSGASPTDTPQRCTTLPDVAAGQNRLQNGIQIFPGSVPIYRGNQLVGAIGVSGDGIDQDDMISFLGAHNGGARVGGIGNAPAAIRADTVVVNVGAGVRLRYISCPFAPFLDTANQNVCNGL
;
A
#
# COMPACT_ATOMS: atom_id res chain seq x y z
N MET A 1 -46.41 47.75 7.05
CA MET A 1 -46.90 49.09 6.65
C MET A 1 -45.72 49.94 6.21
N ARG A 2 -45.87 50.78 5.17
CA ARG A 2 -44.97 51.89 4.71
C ARG A 2 -43.50 51.49 4.40
N SER A 3 -42.99 51.55 3.15
CA SER A 3 -42.73 52.74 2.28
C SER A 3 -41.58 53.60 2.85
N LYS A 4 -40.53 54.06 2.12
CA LYS A 4 -40.34 54.23 0.65
C LYS A 4 -38.85 54.60 0.30
N THR A 5 -38.30 54.12 -0.83
CA THR A 5 -37.38 54.85 -1.79
C THR A 5 -35.97 55.37 -1.39
N HIS A 6 -34.99 55.71 -2.28
CA HIS A 6 -34.85 55.84 -3.77
C HIS A 6 -33.37 55.66 -4.26
N LEU A 7 -33.18 55.20 -5.52
CA LEU A 7 -32.13 55.48 -6.57
C LEU A 7 -30.62 55.62 -6.22
N PHE A 8 -29.66 55.17 -7.05
CA PHE A 8 -29.39 55.67 -8.42
C PHE A 8 -28.63 54.68 -9.34
N ARG A 9 -29.08 54.60 -10.61
CA ARG A 9 -28.39 54.39 -11.93
C ARG A 9 -27.13 53.49 -12.08
N SER A 10 -26.78 52.91 -13.25
CA SER A 10 -27.43 52.48 -14.52
C SER A 10 -26.34 52.44 -15.60
N ALA A 11 -26.07 51.28 -16.21
CA ALA A 11 -25.56 51.17 -17.60
C ALA A 11 -25.77 49.73 -18.09
N ALA A 12 -26.24 49.56 -19.32
CA ALA A 12 -26.52 48.27 -19.93
C ALA A 12 -25.94 48.23 -21.34
N PHE A 13 -25.64 47.04 -21.85
CA PHE A 13 -25.73 46.77 -23.29
C PHE A 13 -26.18 45.32 -23.52
N ALA A 14 -27.15 45.17 -24.40
CA ALA A 14 -27.62 43.90 -24.93
C ALA A 14 -27.63 43.99 -26.46
N ALA A 15 -27.37 42.89 -27.14
CA ALA A 15 -27.57 42.77 -28.58
C ALA A 15 -28.06 41.35 -28.91
N ILE A 16 -29.29 41.27 -29.43
CA ILE A 16 -29.87 40.07 -30.04
C ILE A 16 -29.92 40.34 -31.54
N GLY A 17 -29.50 39.36 -32.35
CA GLY A 17 -29.72 39.33 -33.79
C GLY A 17 -30.64 38.16 -34.15
N ALA A 18 -31.68 38.43 -34.94
CA ALA A 18 -32.62 37.45 -35.47
C ALA A 18 -32.88 37.74 -36.97
N LEU A 19 -33.80 36.97 -37.59
CA LEU A 19 -34.26 37.00 -39.00
C LEU A 19 -33.35 36.20 -39.99
N LEU A 20 -33.87 35.53 -41.03
CA LEU A 20 -35.22 35.57 -41.67
C LEU A 20 -35.59 34.23 -42.39
N LEU A 21 -36.83 34.13 -42.87
CA LEU A 21 -37.45 33.01 -43.62
C LEU A 21 -37.63 33.30 -45.12
N THR A 22 -37.43 32.26 -45.96
CA THR A 22 -37.91 32.07 -47.37
C THR A 22 -37.77 30.58 -47.73
N SER A 23 -38.57 29.91 -48.60
CA SER A 23 -39.83 30.22 -49.28
C SER A 23 -40.46 28.91 -49.87
N CYS A 24 -41.56 29.01 -50.63
CA CYS A 24 -42.20 27.93 -51.42
C CYS A 24 -41.27 27.28 -52.49
N GLY A 25 -41.53 26.10 -53.06
CA GLY A 25 -42.58 25.08 -52.85
C GLY A 25 -42.81 24.17 -54.09
N GLY A 26 -43.52 23.04 -53.95
CA GLY A 26 -44.16 22.29 -55.05
C GLY A 26 -43.53 20.96 -55.53
N GLY A 27 -44.39 19.98 -55.89
CA GLY A 27 -44.03 18.76 -56.64
C GLY A 27 -44.25 17.44 -55.88
N GLY A 28 -45.18 16.61 -56.33
CA GLY A 28 -45.47 15.29 -55.73
C GLY A 28 -45.06 14.10 -56.61
N GLY A 29 -44.97 12.91 -56.00
CA GLY A 29 -44.69 11.63 -56.67
C GLY A 29 -44.30 10.56 -55.63
N GLY A 30 -45.00 9.42 -55.61
CA GLY A 30 -44.82 8.40 -54.57
C GLY A 30 -43.70 7.40 -54.87
N GLY A 31 -43.18 6.74 -53.82
CA GLY A 31 -42.25 5.62 -53.94
C GLY A 31 -41.45 5.33 -52.66
N SER A 32 -41.58 4.10 -52.13
CA SER A 32 -40.80 3.47 -51.05
C SER A 32 -40.48 4.29 -49.77
N THR A 33 -41.05 3.86 -48.65
CA THR A 33 -40.54 4.18 -47.29
C THR A 33 -39.09 3.72 -47.14
N PRO A 34 -38.12 4.61 -46.84
CA PRO A 34 -36.77 4.19 -46.48
C PRO A 34 -36.78 3.60 -45.06
N THR A 35 -36.14 2.45 -44.89
CA THR A 35 -35.88 1.87 -43.56
C THR A 35 -35.07 2.87 -42.73
N PRO A 36 -35.46 3.19 -41.49
CA PRO A 36 -34.69 4.11 -40.66
C PRO A 36 -33.33 3.48 -40.35
N THR A 37 -32.25 4.09 -40.87
CA THR A 37 -30.89 3.79 -40.42
C THR A 37 -30.82 4.08 -38.92
N PRO A 38 -30.33 3.15 -38.08
CA PRO A 38 -30.21 3.42 -36.65
C PRO A 38 -29.27 4.61 -36.46
N THR A 39 -29.78 5.66 -35.82
CA THR A 39 -28.93 6.75 -35.32
C THR A 39 -27.87 6.11 -34.43
N PRO A 40 -26.56 6.41 -34.63
CA PRO A 40 -25.54 5.88 -33.74
C PRO A 40 -25.86 6.35 -32.33
N THR A 41 -26.11 5.42 -31.42
CA THR A 41 -26.25 5.72 -29.99
C THR A 41 -25.03 6.55 -29.60
N PRO A 42 -25.20 7.78 -29.05
CA PRO A 42 -24.06 8.56 -28.64
C PRO A 42 -23.27 7.73 -27.63
N THR A 43 -22.01 7.43 -27.96
CA THR A 43 -21.12 6.70 -27.05
C THR A 43 -21.16 7.45 -25.72
N PRO A 44 -21.59 6.81 -24.62
CA PRO A 44 -21.69 7.50 -23.34
C PRO A 44 -20.31 8.05 -23.02
N THR A 45 -20.20 9.38 -22.88
CA THR A 45 -18.95 10.03 -22.46
C THR A 45 -18.49 9.31 -21.20
N PRO A 46 -17.27 8.73 -21.16
CA PRO A 46 -16.83 7.99 -20.00
C PRO A 46 -16.88 8.89 -18.77
N THR A 47 -17.84 8.64 -17.88
CA THR A 47 -18.03 9.44 -16.67
C THR A 47 -16.91 9.10 -15.70
N THR A 48 -15.93 9.98 -15.60
CA THR A 48 -14.90 9.96 -14.57
C THR A 48 -15.58 10.10 -13.20
N VAL A 49 -15.42 9.11 -12.32
CA VAL A 49 -16.00 9.10 -10.97
C VAL A 49 -14.98 9.43 -9.88
N TYR A 50 -13.71 9.61 -10.27
CA TYR A 50 -12.62 10.04 -9.41
C TYR A 50 -12.10 11.41 -9.84
N THR A 51 -11.65 12.20 -8.87
CA THR A 51 -10.85 13.41 -9.12
C THR A 51 -9.37 13.06 -8.88
N PRO A 52 -8.50 13.13 -9.90
CA PRO A 52 -7.06 12.99 -9.70
C PRO A 52 -6.52 14.04 -8.73
N PRO A 53 -5.51 13.72 -7.91
CA PRO A 53 -4.80 14.72 -7.11
C PRO A 53 -4.24 15.83 -8.02
N ALA A 54 -4.30 17.08 -7.55
CA ALA A 54 -3.68 18.19 -8.26
C ALA A 54 -2.14 18.02 -8.30
N ALA A 55 -1.51 18.53 -9.36
CA ALA A 55 -0.08 18.39 -9.60
C ALA A 55 0.75 19.32 -8.69
N GLU A 56 0.98 18.89 -7.45
CA GLU A 56 1.79 19.60 -6.45
C GLU A 56 3.09 18.85 -6.17
N ALA A 57 4.14 19.60 -5.80
CA ALA A 57 5.46 19.07 -5.44
C ALA A 57 6.19 19.98 -4.45
N LEU A 58 7.10 19.38 -3.67
CA LEU A 58 8.07 20.09 -2.84
C LEU A 58 9.18 20.66 -3.72
N THR A 59 9.37 21.99 -3.71
CA THR A 59 10.54 22.65 -4.29
C THR A 59 11.76 22.50 -3.38
N THR A 60 12.96 22.79 -3.88
CA THR A 60 14.18 22.83 -3.04
C THR A 60 13.98 23.70 -1.78
N ALA A 61 13.37 24.88 -1.93
CA ALA A 61 13.10 25.79 -0.82
C ALA A 61 12.06 25.23 0.18
N ASP A 62 11.09 24.44 -0.30
CA ASP A 62 10.14 23.75 0.58
C ASP A 62 10.86 22.68 1.43
N VAL A 63 11.75 21.88 0.81
CA VAL A 63 12.53 20.85 1.51
C VAL A 63 13.53 21.46 2.50
N GLU A 64 14.23 22.53 2.11
CA GLU A 64 15.10 23.30 2.99
C GLU A 64 14.34 23.85 4.21
N ARG A 65 13.11 24.35 4.01
CA ARG A 65 12.25 24.82 5.10
C ARG A 65 11.84 23.70 6.05
N VAL A 66 11.38 22.56 5.53
CA VAL A 66 11.02 21.36 6.33
C VAL A 66 12.22 20.92 7.18
N LEU A 67 13.41 20.81 6.57
CA LEU A 67 14.65 20.47 7.27
C LEU A 67 15.00 21.52 8.34
N ALA A 68 14.99 22.82 8.01
CA ALA A 68 15.38 23.88 8.95
C ALA A 68 14.48 23.94 10.19
N GLN A 69 13.18 23.72 10.02
CA GLN A 69 12.21 23.68 11.12
C GLN A 69 12.47 22.48 12.05
N ALA A 70 12.65 21.28 11.48
CA ALA A 70 12.97 20.07 12.25
C ALA A 70 14.33 20.18 12.97
N ILE A 71 15.38 20.65 12.29
CA ILE A 71 16.71 20.87 12.91
C ILE A 71 16.62 21.86 14.08
N SER A 72 15.83 22.94 13.94
CA SER A 72 15.61 23.93 15.01
C SER A 72 14.94 23.32 16.24
N GLU A 73 13.95 22.44 16.03
CA GLU A 73 13.28 21.73 17.13
C GLU A 73 14.21 20.72 17.82
N ALA A 74 14.99 19.99 17.03
CA ALA A 74 15.97 19.03 17.53
C ALA A 74 17.07 19.71 18.38
N GLN A 75 17.50 20.92 17.99
CA GLN A 75 18.38 21.77 18.80
C GLN A 75 17.70 22.22 20.10
N ALA A 76 16.45 22.71 20.03
CA ALA A 76 15.71 23.16 21.20
C ALA A 76 15.48 22.02 22.23
N ARG A 77 15.29 20.78 21.75
CA ARG A 77 15.16 19.57 22.58
C ARG A 77 16.49 18.98 23.06
N SER A 78 17.63 19.50 22.61
CA SER A 78 18.96 18.91 22.84
C SER A 78 19.06 17.45 22.38
N LEU A 79 18.36 17.08 21.30
CA LEU A 79 18.42 15.75 20.67
C LEU A 79 18.91 15.87 19.21
N PRO A 80 20.23 15.90 18.98
CA PRO A 80 20.78 15.81 17.63
C PRO A 80 20.27 14.57 16.91
N SER A 81 19.66 14.78 15.75
CA SER A 81 18.93 13.75 15.00
C SER A 81 19.39 13.65 13.55
N VAL A 82 19.07 12.53 12.91
CA VAL A 82 19.05 12.34 11.47
C VAL A 82 17.62 12.59 10.98
N ILE A 83 17.48 13.48 10.01
CA ILE A 83 16.18 13.92 9.48
C ILE A 83 16.16 13.67 7.98
N ALA A 84 15.14 12.98 7.48
CA ALA A 84 14.95 12.68 6.07
C ALA A 84 13.63 13.27 5.57
N VAL A 85 13.63 13.73 4.31
CA VAL A 85 12.42 14.20 3.60
C VAL A 85 12.29 13.41 2.30
N THR A 86 11.09 12.92 2.01
CA THR A 86 10.76 12.22 0.76
C THR A 86 9.61 12.90 0.02
N ASP A 87 9.55 12.77 -1.30
CA ASP A 87 8.31 13.06 -2.04
C ASP A 87 7.28 11.93 -1.92
N ARG A 88 6.09 12.16 -2.48
CA ARG A 88 4.96 11.22 -2.44
C ARG A 88 5.27 9.85 -3.05
N VAL A 89 6.22 9.74 -3.97
CA VAL A 89 6.62 8.46 -4.59
C VAL A 89 7.94 7.91 -4.05
N GLY A 90 8.42 8.48 -2.94
CA GLY A 90 9.53 7.98 -2.13
C GLY A 90 10.91 8.41 -2.59
N ASN A 91 11.03 9.38 -3.50
CA ASN A 91 12.35 9.97 -3.78
C ASN A 91 12.85 10.69 -2.53
N VAL A 92 14.04 10.33 -2.05
CA VAL A 92 14.66 11.02 -0.92
C VAL A 92 15.18 12.37 -1.41
N LEU A 93 14.56 13.44 -0.92
CA LEU A 93 14.81 14.82 -1.34
C LEU A 93 15.95 15.48 -0.57
N GLY A 94 16.25 14.96 0.62
CA GLY A 94 17.39 15.36 1.44
C GLY A 94 17.47 14.51 2.70
N VAL A 95 18.69 14.25 3.16
CA VAL A 95 18.97 13.64 4.47
C VAL A 95 19.98 14.52 5.18
N PHE A 96 19.64 14.99 6.37
CA PHE A 96 20.49 15.83 7.21
C PHE A 96 20.88 15.08 8.48
N ARG A 97 22.18 14.96 8.75
CA ARG A 97 22.70 14.42 10.01
C ARG A 97 23.20 15.58 10.86
N MET A 98 22.58 15.78 12.03
CA MET A 98 23.05 16.77 13.00
C MET A 98 24.38 16.34 13.63
N THR A 99 25.21 17.32 14.00
CA THR A 99 26.45 17.09 14.76
C THR A 99 26.11 16.47 16.11
N GLY A 100 26.66 15.28 16.38
CA GLY A 100 26.36 14.52 17.59
C GLY A 100 25.14 13.59 17.49
N ALA A 101 24.46 13.52 16.34
CA ALA A 101 23.38 12.55 16.14
C ALA A 101 23.90 11.11 16.21
N ARG A 102 23.06 10.20 16.72
CA ARG A 102 23.39 8.78 16.76
C ARG A 102 23.67 8.24 15.35
N ALA A 103 24.74 7.47 15.22
CA ALA A 103 25.13 6.90 13.94
C ALA A 103 24.24 5.72 13.51
N THR A 104 23.60 5.06 14.47
CA THR A 104 22.80 3.86 14.28
C THR A 104 21.53 3.87 15.14
N ALA A 105 20.54 3.11 14.71
CA ALA A 105 19.39 2.72 15.51
C ALA A 105 19.28 1.19 15.56
N THR A 106 18.50 0.65 16.49
CA THR A 106 18.32 -0.80 16.69
C THR A 106 16.85 -1.15 16.81
N THR A 107 16.39 -2.18 16.09
CA THR A 107 15.01 -2.66 16.18
C THR A 107 14.68 -3.24 17.56
N ALA A 108 13.41 -3.16 17.98
CA ALA A 108 12.99 -3.72 19.27
C ALA A 108 13.33 -5.22 19.42
N PRO A 109 13.80 -5.66 20.61
CA PRO A 109 14.14 -7.05 20.88
C PRO A 109 12.89 -7.95 21.03
N ALA A 110 13.09 -9.27 21.03
CA ALA A 110 12.06 -10.24 21.36
C ALA A 110 11.56 -10.08 22.80
N PRO A 111 10.25 -10.28 23.08
CA PRO A 111 9.71 -10.24 24.45
C PRO A 111 10.38 -11.21 25.42
N ASN A 112 10.84 -12.38 24.94
CA ASN A 112 11.58 -13.37 25.73
C ASN A 112 13.11 -13.20 25.72
N GLY A 113 13.64 -12.15 25.07
CA GLY A 113 15.09 -11.91 24.91
C GLY A 113 15.81 -12.82 23.90
N VAL A 114 15.11 -13.77 23.26
CA VAL A 114 15.68 -14.67 22.24
C VAL A 114 15.30 -14.16 20.85
N ASN A 115 16.07 -13.17 20.40
CA ASN A 115 15.86 -12.46 19.13
C ASN A 115 15.91 -13.39 17.91
N ILE A 116 14.98 -13.20 16.98
CA ILE A 116 14.92 -13.86 15.67
C ILE A 116 14.44 -12.87 14.60
N ASP A 117 14.59 -13.25 13.33
CA ASP A 117 14.24 -12.43 12.16
C ASP A 117 14.91 -11.04 12.15
N ALA A 118 14.14 -9.96 12.26
CA ALA A 118 14.64 -8.58 12.23
C ALA A 118 14.65 -7.93 13.62
N GLN A 119 14.60 -8.70 14.72
CA GLN A 119 14.62 -8.21 16.10
C GLN A 119 16.04 -7.92 16.59
N ASN A 120 16.22 -6.83 17.36
CA ASN A 120 17.51 -6.40 17.90
C ASN A 120 18.61 -6.28 16.83
N VAL A 121 18.24 -5.83 15.63
CA VAL A 121 19.14 -5.59 14.50
C VAL A 121 19.53 -4.12 14.47
N THR A 122 20.83 -3.84 14.54
CA THR A 122 21.39 -2.50 14.44
C THR A 122 21.65 -2.12 12.98
N PHE A 123 21.27 -0.89 12.59
CA PHE A 123 21.40 -0.36 11.23
C PHE A 123 21.71 1.15 11.25
N PRO A 124 22.19 1.77 10.15
CA PRO A 124 22.46 3.21 10.08
C PRO A 124 21.20 4.06 10.33
N ALA A 125 21.29 5.10 11.16
CA ALA A 125 20.13 5.91 11.56
C ALA A 125 19.41 6.57 10.37
N GLU A 126 20.13 6.87 9.28
CA GLU A 126 19.56 7.31 7.99
C GLU A 126 18.51 6.36 7.43
N GLY A 127 18.72 5.04 7.59
CA GLY A 127 17.79 4.02 7.12
C GLY A 127 16.43 4.10 7.83
N GLY A 128 16.45 4.33 9.14
CA GLY A 128 15.24 4.54 9.94
C GLY A 128 14.54 5.85 9.59
N ALA A 129 15.29 6.94 9.42
CA ALA A 129 14.71 8.25 9.10
C ALA A 129 14.01 8.24 7.73
N ILE A 130 14.63 7.62 6.73
CA ILE A 130 14.01 7.40 5.41
C ILE A 130 12.79 6.49 5.54
N ALA A 131 12.85 5.38 6.28
CA ALA A 131 11.72 4.47 6.45
C ALA A 131 10.50 5.17 7.10
N LYS A 132 10.73 6.02 8.12
CA LYS A 132 9.69 6.86 8.74
C LYS A 132 9.09 7.88 7.75
N ALA A 133 9.94 8.57 6.97
CA ALA A 133 9.48 9.53 5.95
C ALA A 133 8.64 8.87 4.85
N VAL A 134 9.12 7.75 4.31
CA VAL A 134 8.40 6.92 3.33
C VAL A 134 7.06 6.45 3.90
N THR A 135 7.01 6.04 5.17
CA THR A 135 5.77 5.54 5.78
C THR A 135 4.69 6.61 5.87
N GLY A 136 5.02 7.82 6.34
CA GLY A 136 4.09 8.95 6.34
C GLY A 136 3.59 9.28 4.92
N ALA A 137 4.50 9.32 3.95
CA ALA A 137 4.17 9.58 2.54
C ALA A 137 3.31 8.46 1.89
N TYR A 138 3.51 7.20 2.26
CA TYR A 138 2.93 6.06 1.55
C TYR A 138 1.60 5.55 2.11
N LEU A 139 1.37 5.69 3.42
CA LEU A 139 0.09 5.33 4.05
C LEU A 139 -0.99 6.40 3.84
N SER A 140 -0.59 7.62 3.50
CA SER A 140 -1.47 8.77 3.31
C SER A 140 -2.01 8.90 1.87
N SER A 141 -3.08 9.69 1.73
CA SER A 141 -3.70 10.08 0.45
C SER A 141 -4.40 11.44 0.58
N GLY A 142 -5.17 11.86 -0.43
CA GLY A 142 -6.10 13.00 -0.31
C GLY A 142 -7.35 12.71 0.54
N GLY A 143 -7.63 11.44 0.89
CA GLY A 143 -8.77 11.04 1.72
C GLY A 143 -8.41 10.63 3.15
N ASN A 144 -7.14 10.40 3.46
CA ASN A 144 -6.65 10.00 4.78
C ASN A 144 -5.21 10.48 4.99
N ALA A 145 -4.86 10.92 6.19
CA ALA A 145 -3.50 11.25 6.59
C ALA A 145 -3.10 10.37 7.78
N PHE A 146 -2.15 9.47 7.54
CA PHE A 146 -1.65 8.48 8.50
C PHE A 146 -0.15 8.69 8.76
N SER A 147 0.27 8.49 10.00
CA SER A 147 1.65 8.64 10.46
C SER A 147 2.27 7.27 10.78
N THR A 148 3.53 7.26 11.22
CA THR A 148 4.10 6.05 11.82
C THR A 148 3.47 5.68 13.17
N ARG A 149 2.87 6.62 13.91
CA ARG A 149 2.03 6.29 15.09
C ARG A 149 0.75 5.56 14.67
N THR A 150 0.12 6.00 13.58
CA THR A 150 -1.01 5.24 12.98
C THR A 150 -0.57 3.84 12.55
N ALA A 151 0.61 3.73 11.93
CA ALA A 151 1.19 2.44 11.54
C ALA A 151 1.44 1.55 12.77
N SER A 152 1.99 2.11 13.86
CA SER A 152 2.19 1.42 15.14
C SER A 152 0.94 0.72 15.64
N GLN A 153 -0.19 1.44 15.63
CA GLN A 153 -1.45 0.95 16.15
C GLN A 153 -2.00 -0.25 15.35
N ILE A 154 -1.85 -0.24 14.02
CA ILE A 154 -2.56 -1.17 13.11
C ILE A 154 -1.78 -2.44 12.77
N VAL A 155 -0.60 -2.65 13.34
CA VAL A 155 0.30 -3.78 13.00
C VAL A 155 0.54 -4.80 14.12
N GLN A 156 -0.01 -4.55 15.31
CA GLN A 156 0.25 -5.34 16.53
C GLN A 156 -0.70 -6.53 16.70
N GLU A 157 -0.37 -7.40 17.65
CA GLU A 157 -1.11 -8.61 18.03
C GLU A 157 -2.48 -8.35 18.66
N HIS A 158 -2.72 -7.12 19.11
CA HIS A 158 -3.97 -6.64 19.69
C HIS A 158 -4.31 -5.26 19.14
N PHE A 159 -5.60 -5.03 18.88
CA PHE A 159 -6.11 -3.79 18.33
C PHE A 159 -7.31 -3.25 19.15
N PRO A 160 -7.27 -1.98 19.58
CA PRO A 160 -6.06 -1.17 19.67
C PRO A 160 -5.05 -1.79 20.65
N PRO A 161 -3.75 -1.52 20.53
CA PRO A 161 -2.73 -2.07 21.42
C PRO A 161 -2.83 -1.42 22.80
N ALA A 162 -3.16 -2.18 23.84
CA ALA A 162 -3.14 -1.72 25.22
C ALA A 162 -3.16 -2.89 26.21
N PRO A 163 -2.70 -2.69 27.47
CA PRO A 163 -2.83 -3.70 28.53
C PRO A 163 -4.28 -4.12 28.81
N THR A 164 -5.27 -3.27 28.50
CA THR A 164 -6.70 -3.54 28.73
C THR A 164 -7.42 -4.19 27.55
N THR A 165 -6.76 -4.34 26.40
CA THR A 165 -7.32 -4.92 25.16
C THR A 165 -6.67 -6.26 24.78
N VAL A 166 -5.85 -6.81 25.66
CA VAL A 166 -5.37 -8.20 25.58
C VAL A 166 -6.59 -9.14 25.49
N GLY A 167 -6.74 -9.81 24.34
CA GLY A 167 -7.94 -10.59 24.02
C GLY A 167 -8.80 -10.03 22.87
N LEU A 168 -8.47 -8.85 22.36
CA LEU A 168 -9.00 -8.34 21.08
C LEU A 168 -8.14 -8.82 19.90
N GLU A 169 -8.71 -8.74 18.70
CA GLU A 169 -8.11 -9.10 17.44
C GLU A 169 -6.79 -8.36 17.14
N SER A 170 -5.93 -8.95 16.31
CA SER A 170 -4.74 -8.29 15.78
C SER A 170 -5.09 -7.14 14.85
N GLY A 171 -4.18 -6.15 14.77
CA GLY A 171 -4.30 -4.98 13.90
C GLY A 171 -4.61 -5.33 12.42
N PRO A 172 -5.40 -4.48 11.73
CA PRO A 172 -5.92 -4.80 10.40
C PRO A 172 -4.82 -4.95 9.34
N LEU A 173 -3.67 -4.29 9.50
CA LEU A 173 -2.51 -4.36 8.60
C LEU A 173 -1.29 -5.06 9.24
N PHE A 174 -1.53 -5.99 10.17
CA PHE A 174 -0.52 -6.86 10.77
C PHE A 174 0.53 -7.36 9.77
N GLY A 175 1.80 -6.99 9.98
CA GLY A 175 2.91 -7.38 9.10
C GLY A 175 3.04 -6.57 7.80
N VAL A 176 2.39 -5.41 7.66
CA VAL A 176 2.62 -4.48 6.53
C VAL A 176 4.03 -3.85 6.53
N GLN A 177 4.74 -3.92 7.66
CA GLN A 177 6.14 -3.52 7.81
C GLN A 177 7.02 -4.20 6.76
N PHE A 178 6.75 -5.48 6.47
CA PHE A 178 7.45 -6.25 5.45
C PHE A 178 6.91 -6.03 4.02
N SER A 179 6.57 -4.78 3.69
CA SER A 179 6.22 -4.32 2.35
C SER A 179 7.07 -3.12 1.94
N GLN A 180 7.09 -2.77 0.64
CA GLN A 180 7.99 -1.74 0.08
C GLN A 180 9.47 -2.04 0.37
N LEU A 181 9.77 -3.33 0.40
CA LEU A 181 11.05 -3.88 0.83
C LEU A 181 12.19 -3.47 -0.12
N PRO A 182 13.44 -3.36 0.38
CA PRO A 182 14.57 -2.91 -0.42
C PRO A 182 14.96 -3.83 -1.59
N CYS A 183 14.47 -5.07 -1.50
CA CYS A 183 14.66 -6.17 -2.43
C CYS A 183 13.50 -6.35 -3.43
N SER A 184 12.39 -5.61 -3.32
CA SER A 184 11.21 -5.78 -4.19
C SER A 184 11.57 -5.59 -5.67
N ASP A 185 11.00 -6.42 -6.54
CA ASP A 185 11.08 -6.32 -8.00
C ASP A 185 10.11 -5.27 -8.58
N LEU A 186 9.19 -4.75 -7.77
CA LEU A 186 8.31 -3.64 -8.11
C LEU A 186 8.90 -2.29 -7.71
N SER A 187 9.60 -2.22 -6.58
CA SER A 187 10.17 -0.96 -6.10
C SER A 187 11.33 -0.47 -6.97
N ALA A 188 11.26 0.78 -7.41
CA ALA A 188 12.35 1.44 -8.13
C ALA A 188 13.51 1.78 -7.17
N ARG A 189 14.75 1.66 -7.67
CA ARG A 189 15.96 2.02 -6.93
C ARG A 189 16.37 3.47 -7.19
N PHE A 190 17.23 3.99 -6.32
CA PHE A 190 17.97 5.23 -6.54
C PHE A 190 19.05 5.05 -7.61
N GLY A 191 19.52 6.13 -8.23
CA GLY A 191 20.63 6.11 -9.20
C GLY A 191 20.26 5.59 -10.59
N ALA A 192 18.98 5.35 -10.88
CA ALA A 192 18.53 5.04 -12.25
C ALA A 192 18.82 6.22 -13.20
N PRO A 193 19.36 5.99 -14.40
CA PRO A 193 19.74 7.07 -15.32
C PRO A 193 18.55 7.66 -16.08
N GLY A 194 18.68 8.92 -16.49
CA GLY A 194 17.73 9.59 -17.38
C GLY A 194 16.33 9.72 -16.79
N ALA A 195 15.30 9.51 -17.63
CA ALA A 195 13.91 9.72 -17.23
C ALA A 195 13.41 8.77 -16.13
N ALA A 196 14.11 7.66 -15.89
CA ALA A 196 13.81 6.72 -14.81
C ALA A 196 14.35 7.15 -13.43
N ALA A 197 15.11 8.25 -13.33
CA ALA A 197 15.76 8.67 -12.09
C ALA A 197 14.78 8.84 -10.91
N LEU A 198 13.65 9.50 -11.15
CA LEU A 198 12.68 9.91 -10.12
C LEU A 198 11.38 9.10 -10.14
N ILE A 199 11.28 8.05 -10.97
CA ILE A 199 10.10 7.19 -10.99
C ILE A 199 10.02 6.39 -9.69
N GLY A 200 8.80 6.30 -9.14
CA GLY A 200 8.49 5.43 -8.01
C GLY A 200 7.52 4.29 -8.35
N PRO A 201 6.95 3.63 -7.32
CA PRO A 201 7.31 3.78 -5.91
C PRO A 201 8.79 3.45 -5.70
N LYS A 202 9.51 4.27 -4.93
CA LYS A 202 10.85 3.92 -4.45
C LYS A 202 10.74 2.92 -3.30
N ARG A 203 11.76 2.06 -3.17
CA ARG A 203 11.93 1.17 -2.01
C ARG A 203 12.15 1.95 -0.71
N SER A 204 11.82 1.33 0.42
CA SER A 204 12.27 1.76 1.75
C SER A 204 13.50 0.94 2.21
N PRO A 205 14.44 1.50 3.00
CA PRO A 205 15.56 0.75 3.57
C PRO A 205 15.17 -0.43 4.47
N LEU A 206 14.04 -0.31 5.18
CA LEU A 206 13.61 -1.25 6.21
C LEU A 206 12.20 -1.83 5.96
N GLY A 207 11.53 -1.40 4.89
CA GLY A 207 10.06 -1.52 4.77
C GLY A 207 9.34 -0.37 5.49
N LEU A 208 8.12 -0.59 5.97
CA LEU A 208 7.35 0.45 6.67
C LEU A 208 7.67 0.50 8.18
N ALA A 209 7.60 1.69 8.75
CA ALA A 209 7.96 1.99 10.14
C ALA A 209 6.72 2.00 11.06
N ALA A 210 6.79 1.27 12.16
CA ALA A 210 5.84 1.38 13.28
C ALA A 210 6.30 2.40 14.34
N ASP A 211 7.51 2.95 14.18
CA ASP A 211 8.19 3.76 15.17
C ASP A 211 7.82 5.26 14.99
N PRO A 212 7.37 6.00 16.04
CA PRO A 212 6.91 7.39 15.92
C PRO A 212 7.96 8.35 15.31
N GLY A 213 7.55 9.54 14.86
CA GLY A 213 8.46 10.48 14.18
C GLY A 213 8.49 10.41 12.65
N GLY A 214 7.50 9.74 12.03
CA GLY A 214 7.23 9.84 10.59
C GLY A 214 5.85 10.46 10.30
N LEU A 215 5.81 11.59 9.59
CA LEU A 215 4.60 12.35 9.29
C LEU A 215 4.47 12.68 7.80
N PRO A 216 3.25 12.70 7.23
CA PRO A 216 3.01 13.15 5.86
C PRO A 216 3.14 14.67 5.72
N LEU A 217 3.55 15.11 4.52
CA LEU A 217 3.65 16.52 4.14
C LEU A 217 2.61 16.84 3.06
N TYR A 218 1.78 17.87 3.31
CA TYR A 218 0.71 18.32 2.42
C TYR A 218 0.93 19.76 1.98
N LYS A 219 0.85 20.04 0.68
CA LYS A 219 0.95 21.39 0.11
C LYS A 219 -0.38 21.72 -0.57
N ASN A 220 -0.99 22.86 -0.21
CA ASN A 220 -2.31 23.27 -0.71
C ASN A 220 -3.40 22.19 -0.51
N GLY A 221 -3.29 21.37 0.54
CA GLY A 221 -4.19 20.23 0.81
C GLY A 221 -3.89 18.95 0.01
N VAL A 222 -2.88 18.95 -0.85
CA VAL A 222 -2.42 17.77 -1.61
C VAL A 222 -1.23 17.12 -0.92
N LEU A 223 -1.28 15.80 -0.74
CA LEU A 223 -0.12 15.04 -0.27
C LEU A 223 1.05 15.16 -1.26
N VAL A 224 2.19 15.68 -0.80
CA VAL A 224 3.41 15.88 -1.61
C VAL A 224 4.61 15.09 -1.13
N GLY A 225 4.58 14.54 0.09
CA GLY A 225 5.72 13.82 0.64
C GLY A 225 5.56 13.38 2.10
N GLY A 226 6.70 13.19 2.76
CA GLY A 226 6.78 12.85 4.18
C GLY A 226 8.11 13.29 4.80
N ILE A 227 8.12 13.49 6.10
CA ILE A 227 9.30 13.72 6.94
C ILE A 227 9.47 12.54 7.90
N GLY A 228 10.71 12.15 8.18
CA GLY A 228 11.06 11.11 9.15
C GLY A 228 12.29 11.48 9.97
N VAL A 229 12.28 11.13 11.25
CA VAL A 229 13.30 11.52 12.24
C VAL A 229 13.82 10.30 12.99
N MET A 230 15.14 10.21 13.20
CA MET A 230 15.79 9.27 14.13
C MET A 230 16.86 10.00 14.95
N GLY A 231 16.86 9.87 16.26
CA GLY A 231 17.79 10.52 17.19
C GLY A 231 18.01 9.76 18.49
N ASP A 232 17.01 9.03 19.01
CA ASP A 232 17.11 8.30 20.26
C ASP A 232 17.84 6.95 20.11
N GLY A 233 17.82 6.34 18.92
CA GLY A 233 18.50 5.09 18.56
C GLY A 233 17.68 3.82 18.75
N VAL A 234 16.41 3.92 19.14
CA VAL A 234 15.43 2.84 19.18
C VAL A 234 14.67 2.84 17.85
N TYR A 235 14.20 1.67 17.41
CA TYR A 235 13.26 1.56 16.29
C TYR A 235 12.20 0.51 16.64
N GLY A 236 11.10 0.97 17.22
CA GLY A 236 10.12 0.14 17.89
C GLY A 236 8.70 0.27 17.36
N SER A 237 7.77 0.13 18.29
CA SER A 237 6.34 0.36 18.16
C SER A 237 5.81 0.72 19.55
N ASP A 238 4.78 1.55 19.59
CA ASP A 238 4.06 1.96 20.81
C ASP A 238 3.01 0.88 21.18
N PRO A 239 3.17 0.13 22.28
CA PRO A 239 2.26 -0.93 22.68
C PRO A 239 1.08 -0.45 23.54
N ASN A 240 0.90 0.85 23.77
CA ASN A 240 -0.09 1.37 24.70
C ASN A 240 -0.87 2.58 24.18
N ILE A 241 -2.12 2.35 23.80
CA ILE A 241 -3.01 3.40 23.29
C ILE A 241 -3.70 4.22 24.40
N LEU A 242 -3.26 4.12 25.65
CA LEU A 242 -3.95 4.71 26.82
C LEU A 242 -3.27 5.94 27.43
N ASP A 243 -1.96 6.08 27.25
CA ASP A 243 -1.15 7.25 27.64
C ASP A 243 -0.97 8.21 26.46
N ILE A 244 -0.20 9.29 26.66
CA ILE A 244 0.17 10.24 25.62
C ILE A 244 1.68 10.38 25.68
N ASP A 245 2.37 9.99 24.62
CA ASP A 245 3.82 10.03 24.57
C ASP A 245 4.36 11.46 24.47
N ASN A 246 5.43 11.73 25.22
CA ASN A 246 6.26 12.91 25.02
C ASN A 246 7.48 12.56 24.14
N ASP A 247 7.22 12.00 22.96
CA ASP A 247 8.25 11.52 22.02
C ASP A 247 8.98 12.70 21.34
N PRO A 248 10.27 12.92 21.58
CA PRO A 248 11.02 14.02 20.97
C PRO A 248 11.09 13.96 19.44
N GLU A 249 11.17 12.77 18.85
CA GLU A 249 11.27 12.58 17.41
C GLU A 249 9.96 12.93 16.71
N GLU A 250 8.83 12.60 17.33
CA GLU A 250 7.51 12.99 16.86
C GLU A 250 7.31 14.52 16.88
N PHE A 251 7.76 15.20 17.95
CA PHE A 251 7.75 16.67 17.97
C PHE A 251 8.69 17.31 16.94
N ILE A 252 9.88 16.73 16.70
CA ILE A 252 10.82 17.20 15.68
C ILE A 252 10.22 17.03 14.27
N ALA A 253 9.58 15.90 14.00
CA ALA A 253 8.86 15.66 12.76
C ALA A 253 7.72 16.67 12.59
N LEU A 254 6.91 16.88 13.64
CA LEU A 254 5.77 17.80 13.64
C LEU A 254 6.21 19.24 13.38
N ALA A 255 7.31 19.69 13.99
CA ALA A 255 7.88 21.01 13.72
C ALA A 255 8.23 21.18 12.23
N GLY A 256 8.81 20.15 11.60
CA GLY A 256 9.11 20.10 10.16
C GLY A 256 7.88 20.14 9.25
N THR A 257 6.68 19.83 9.75
CA THR A 257 5.43 19.95 8.98
C THR A 257 4.86 21.38 8.91
N ARG A 258 5.52 22.41 9.48
CA ARG A 258 4.90 23.74 9.66
C ARG A 258 4.78 24.54 8.35
N GLY A 259 3.56 24.70 7.85
CA GLY A 259 3.21 25.16 6.50
C GLY A 259 3.02 24.03 5.47
N PHE A 260 3.09 22.78 5.92
CA PHE A 260 2.88 21.55 5.16
C PHE A 260 1.96 20.56 5.91
N GLU A 261 1.12 21.06 6.80
CA GLU A 261 0.32 20.27 7.74
C GLU A 261 -0.75 19.43 7.01
N ALA A 262 -0.96 18.20 7.48
CA ALA A 262 -2.08 17.39 7.05
C ALA A 262 -3.43 18.08 7.35
N PRO A 263 -4.40 18.10 6.42
CA PRO A 263 -5.71 18.67 6.69
C PRO A 263 -6.40 17.94 7.86
N GLY A 264 -6.69 18.64 8.95
CA GLY A 264 -7.27 18.05 10.18
C GLY A 264 -8.66 17.42 10.05
N ALA A 265 -9.26 17.42 8.85
CA ALA A 265 -10.46 16.69 8.50
C ALA A 265 -10.21 15.24 8.03
N ILE A 266 -8.96 14.91 7.67
CA ILE A 266 -8.55 13.59 7.15
C ILE A 266 -7.49 12.89 8.00
N THR A 267 -7.03 13.49 9.10
CA THR A 267 -6.08 12.88 10.04
C THR A 267 -6.66 11.61 10.68
N ALA A 268 -5.78 10.69 11.07
CA ALA A 268 -6.15 9.36 11.56
C ALA A 268 -7.16 9.38 12.73
N ASP A 269 -7.13 10.38 13.60
CA ASP A 269 -8.07 10.57 14.72
C ASP A 269 -9.51 10.87 14.26
N LYS A 270 -9.71 11.17 12.97
CA LYS A 270 -11.02 11.26 12.32
C LYS A 270 -11.44 9.96 11.65
N ILE A 271 -10.66 8.88 11.71
CA ILE A 271 -10.96 7.61 11.04
C ILE A 271 -11.09 6.50 12.09
N THR A 272 -12.14 5.70 11.95
CA THR A 272 -12.46 4.60 12.87
C THR A 272 -12.36 3.25 12.18
N VAL A 273 -11.70 2.30 12.82
CA VAL A 273 -11.69 0.87 12.44
C VAL A 273 -12.27 0.10 13.61
N ASP A 274 -13.27 -0.75 13.36
CA ASP A 274 -13.97 -1.54 14.38
C ASP A 274 -14.41 -0.73 15.63
N GLY A 275 -14.92 0.48 15.37
CA GLY A 275 -15.37 1.44 16.39
C GLY A 275 -14.25 2.22 17.09
N THR A 276 -12.99 1.85 16.88
CA THR A 276 -11.81 2.48 17.48
C THR A 276 -11.26 3.59 16.59
N SER A 277 -11.13 4.81 17.12
CA SER A 277 -10.39 5.89 16.44
C SER A 277 -8.90 5.58 16.36
N LEU A 278 -8.29 5.86 15.20
CA LEU A 278 -6.85 5.71 15.01
C LEU A 278 -6.08 6.92 15.60
N ARG A 279 -4.81 6.76 15.99
CA ARG A 279 -3.96 7.88 16.40
C ARG A 279 -3.19 8.47 15.23
N PHE A 280 -3.17 9.80 15.12
CA PHE A 280 -2.36 10.52 14.14
C PHE A 280 -1.03 10.99 14.72
N SER A 281 -1.07 11.65 15.88
CA SER A 281 0.13 12.11 16.59
C SER A 281 -0.22 12.39 18.05
N ASP A 282 0.71 12.12 18.96
CA ASP A 282 0.61 12.52 20.37
C ASP A 282 1.26 13.89 20.59
N ALA A 283 2.35 14.15 19.85
CA ALA A 283 2.91 15.48 19.71
C ALA A 283 1.86 16.48 19.17
N THR A 284 1.87 17.69 19.74
CA THR A 284 1.05 18.82 19.26
C THR A 284 1.89 20.09 19.13
N PHE A 285 1.47 21.04 18.29
CA PHE A 285 2.21 22.29 18.12
C PHE A 285 2.35 23.13 19.40
N ALA A 286 1.54 22.88 20.44
CA ALA A 286 1.68 23.51 21.75
C ALA A 286 2.93 23.03 22.52
N GLY A 287 3.43 21.83 22.24
CA GLY A 287 4.65 21.28 22.84
C GLY A 287 5.91 21.53 22.01
N VAL A 288 5.81 22.08 20.79
CA VAL A 288 6.94 22.44 19.93
C VAL A 288 7.70 23.62 20.54
N MET A 289 9.00 23.44 20.82
CA MET A 289 9.83 24.40 21.56
C MET A 289 10.41 25.50 20.68
N SER A 290 10.58 25.23 19.38
CA SER A 290 11.26 26.12 18.44
C SER A 290 10.32 27.12 17.75
N SER A 291 10.83 28.34 17.58
CA SER A 291 10.17 29.38 16.78
C SER A 291 10.07 29.04 15.30
N GLY A 292 10.92 28.13 14.78
CA GLY A 292 10.99 27.76 13.36
C GLY A 292 11.48 28.89 12.44
N SER A 293 12.24 29.86 12.97
CA SER A 293 12.65 31.08 12.24
C SER A 293 14.06 31.03 11.63
N ALA A 294 14.83 29.97 11.85
CA ALA A 294 16.16 29.82 11.26
C ALA A 294 16.08 29.41 9.78
N SER A 295 17.01 29.90 8.96
CA SER A 295 17.13 29.48 7.56
C SER A 295 18.01 28.24 7.44
N PHE A 296 17.73 27.37 6.47
CA PHE A 296 18.55 26.17 6.23
C PHE A 296 20.04 26.50 6.02
N ALA A 297 20.33 27.58 5.28
CA ALA A 297 21.69 28.06 5.05
C ALA A 297 22.44 28.47 6.34
N SER A 298 21.74 28.87 7.40
CA SER A 298 22.35 29.16 8.71
C SER A 298 22.64 27.91 9.55
N LEU A 299 21.99 26.77 9.21
CA LEU A 299 22.08 25.52 9.95
C LEU A 299 23.02 24.51 9.27
N ASN A 300 23.03 24.45 7.94
CA ASN A 300 23.92 23.56 7.19
C ASN A 300 25.39 23.96 7.38
N GLY A 301 26.26 22.99 7.67
CA GLY A 301 27.65 23.21 8.08
C GLY A 301 27.85 23.64 9.55
N THR A 302 26.78 24.02 10.26
CA THR A 302 26.85 24.51 11.65
C THR A 302 26.19 23.54 12.64
N ALA A 303 24.92 23.22 12.43
CA ALA A 303 24.15 22.27 13.23
C ALA A 303 24.38 20.80 12.81
N GLY A 304 25.00 20.59 11.64
CA GLY A 304 25.15 19.30 10.98
C GLY A 304 25.41 19.47 9.49
N ASN A 305 25.27 18.41 8.71
CA ASN A 305 25.46 18.44 7.27
C ASN A 305 24.42 17.58 6.54
N LEU A 306 24.17 17.91 5.27
CA LEU A 306 23.56 16.96 4.34
C LEU A 306 24.50 15.76 4.14
N VAL A 307 23.93 14.55 4.11
CA VAL A 307 24.68 13.30 3.96
C VAL A 307 24.16 12.48 2.77
N SER A 308 25.06 11.76 2.11
CA SER A 308 24.68 10.73 1.15
C SER A 308 24.30 9.45 1.88
N VAL A 309 23.38 8.69 1.29
CA VAL A 309 22.93 7.39 1.80
C VAL A 309 23.02 6.39 0.66
N ILE A 310 23.83 5.35 0.84
CA ILE A 310 24.19 4.40 -0.22
C ILE A 310 22.91 3.77 -0.78
N GLY A 311 22.65 4.01 -2.07
CA GLY A 311 21.47 3.48 -2.76
C GLY A 311 20.13 4.17 -2.43
N TYR A 312 20.16 5.38 -1.84
CA TYR A 312 18.97 6.19 -1.50
C TYR A 312 19.08 7.69 -1.77
N ALA A 313 20.22 8.33 -1.44
CA ALA A 313 20.33 9.80 -1.48
C ALA A 313 21.76 10.28 -1.75
N ASN A 314 21.87 11.46 -2.37
CA ASN A 314 23.10 12.25 -2.43
C ASN A 314 23.14 13.26 -1.27
N ALA A 315 24.32 13.79 -0.95
CA ALA A 315 24.51 14.86 0.04
C ALA A 315 24.05 16.24 -0.48
N ALA A 316 22.81 16.34 -0.94
CA ALA A 316 22.22 17.53 -1.56
C ALA A 316 20.71 17.59 -1.33
N VAL A 317 20.13 18.79 -1.33
CA VAL A 317 18.67 18.97 -1.42
C VAL A 317 18.25 18.93 -2.88
N THR A 318 17.20 18.17 -3.19
CA THR A 318 16.60 18.04 -4.52
C THR A 318 15.11 18.34 -4.46
N ALA A 319 14.55 18.97 -5.49
CA ALA A 319 13.09 19.14 -5.60
C ALA A 319 12.40 17.78 -5.89
N GLY A 320 11.20 17.58 -5.34
CA GLY A 320 10.38 16.41 -5.61
C GLY A 320 9.65 16.48 -6.95
N VAL A 321 9.05 15.37 -7.37
CA VAL A 321 8.23 15.31 -8.60
C VAL A 321 6.74 15.34 -8.29
N ALA A 322 5.98 16.02 -9.15
CA ALA A 322 4.52 16.07 -9.04
C ALA A 322 3.93 14.68 -9.29
N TYR A 323 3.17 14.17 -8.31
CA TYR A 323 2.50 12.87 -8.42
C TYR A 323 1.46 12.88 -9.57
N GLY A 324 1.25 11.72 -10.21
CA GLY A 324 0.36 11.60 -11.36
C GLY A 324 1.00 12.01 -12.70
N SER A 325 2.26 12.44 -12.67
CA SER A 325 3.07 12.74 -13.86
C SER A 325 3.94 11.55 -14.29
N GLU A 326 4.32 11.54 -15.57
CA GLU A 326 5.29 10.58 -16.12
C GLU A 326 6.60 10.49 -15.31
N ALA A 327 7.12 11.64 -14.86
CA ALA A 327 8.34 11.73 -14.04
C ALA A 327 8.21 11.08 -12.65
N SER A 328 7.00 11.02 -12.09
CA SER A 328 6.72 10.34 -10.82
C SER A 328 6.64 8.81 -10.94
N GLY A 329 6.65 8.27 -12.15
CA GLY A 329 6.45 6.84 -12.39
C GLY A 329 5.00 6.38 -12.23
N VAL A 330 4.05 7.28 -12.01
CA VAL A 330 2.62 6.98 -11.87
C VAL A 330 1.84 8.02 -12.68
N ARG A 331 1.04 7.60 -13.66
CA ARG A 331 0.21 8.51 -14.50
C ARG A 331 -1.14 7.92 -14.86
N ALA A 332 -2.04 8.77 -15.35
CA ALA A 332 -3.27 8.32 -16.01
C ALA A 332 -2.96 7.39 -17.19
N SER A 333 -3.80 6.37 -17.38
CA SER A 333 -3.69 5.41 -18.48
C SER A 333 -4.22 5.98 -19.80
N THR A 334 -3.56 5.60 -20.90
CA THR A 334 -4.05 5.86 -22.25
C THR A 334 -5.21 4.92 -22.61
N PRO A 335 -6.02 5.24 -23.64
CA PRO A 335 -7.09 4.36 -24.09
C PRO A 335 -6.66 2.97 -24.56
N ALA A 336 -5.41 2.82 -25.01
CA ALA A 336 -4.85 1.54 -25.43
C ALA A 336 -4.43 0.66 -24.23
N GLU A 337 -3.98 1.28 -23.13
CA GLU A 337 -3.55 0.56 -21.94
C GLU A 337 -4.76 -0.01 -21.17
N PHE A 338 -5.72 0.85 -20.82
CA PHE A 338 -6.88 0.47 -20.02
C PHE A 338 -8.16 1.17 -20.50
N SER A 339 -9.32 0.52 -20.36
CA SER A 339 -10.60 1.01 -20.90
C SER A 339 -11.25 2.09 -20.03
N ASN A 340 -11.16 1.99 -18.70
CA ASN A 340 -11.63 3.01 -17.76
C ASN A 340 -10.72 4.26 -17.79
N ARG A 341 -11.30 5.46 -17.88
CA ARG A 341 -10.55 6.73 -17.94
C ARG A 341 -9.91 7.15 -16.61
N ASP A 342 -10.44 6.70 -15.48
CA ASP A 342 -9.91 7.02 -14.16
C ASP A 342 -8.70 6.14 -13.77
N ALA A 343 -8.37 5.13 -14.58
CA ALA A 343 -7.29 4.20 -14.28
C ALA A 343 -5.92 4.86 -14.44
N PHE A 344 -5.08 4.69 -13.41
CA PHE A 344 -3.66 5.06 -13.41
C PHE A 344 -2.79 3.80 -13.52
N VAL A 345 -1.61 3.96 -14.12
CA VAL A 345 -0.62 2.91 -14.37
C VAL A 345 0.76 3.33 -13.87
N LEU A 346 1.61 2.34 -13.59
CA LEU A 346 3.03 2.57 -13.32
C LEU A 346 3.78 2.74 -14.65
N THR A 347 4.56 3.79 -14.79
CA THR A 347 5.27 4.13 -16.03
C THR A 347 6.78 4.22 -15.82
N ASN A 348 7.55 4.02 -16.89
CA ASN A 348 9.01 3.96 -16.85
C ASN A 348 9.69 5.34 -16.94
N GLY A 349 8.93 6.43 -16.97
CA GLY A 349 9.42 7.80 -17.16
C GLY A 349 9.58 8.21 -18.63
N SER A 350 9.46 7.26 -19.57
CA SER A 350 9.56 7.50 -21.01
C SER A 350 8.27 7.17 -21.78
N GLY A 351 7.13 7.21 -21.10
CA GLY A 351 5.79 7.00 -21.67
C GLY A 351 5.29 5.55 -21.65
N THR A 352 6.12 4.58 -21.26
CA THR A 352 5.78 3.15 -21.35
C THR A 352 5.34 2.60 -19.99
N ASN A 353 4.15 2.00 -19.93
CA ASN A 353 3.69 1.24 -18.77
C ASN A 353 4.69 0.12 -18.41
N ARG A 354 5.10 0.06 -17.13
CA ARG A 354 6.03 -0.92 -16.58
C ARG A 354 5.43 -2.32 -16.46
N TYR A 355 4.11 -2.41 -16.29
CA TYR A 355 3.36 -3.66 -16.10
C TYR A 355 2.11 -3.65 -17.00
N PRO A 356 2.29 -3.66 -18.34
CA PRO A 356 1.19 -3.67 -19.28
C PRO A 356 0.42 -4.98 -19.21
N LEU A 357 -0.87 -4.93 -19.54
CA LEU A 357 -1.72 -6.11 -19.66
C LEU A 357 -1.14 -7.11 -20.64
N ARG A 358 -0.83 -8.34 -20.19
CA ARG A 358 -0.26 -9.43 -20.99
C ARG A 358 -0.84 -10.80 -20.61
N ALA A 359 -0.56 -11.82 -21.43
CA ALA A 359 -0.88 -13.21 -21.12
C ALA A 359 0.13 -13.81 -20.13
N GLY A 360 -0.25 -14.93 -19.50
CA GLY A 360 0.56 -15.74 -18.60
C GLY A 360 1.86 -16.22 -19.24
N THR A 361 2.91 -16.30 -18.42
CA THR A 361 4.27 -16.71 -18.80
C THR A 361 4.58 -18.16 -18.40
N ASP A 362 3.63 -18.82 -17.73
CA ASP A 362 3.73 -20.15 -17.12
C ASP A 362 3.30 -21.30 -18.04
N GLY A 363 3.10 -21.07 -19.35
CA GLY A 363 2.61 -22.07 -20.30
C GLY A 363 3.47 -23.35 -20.47
N ALA A 364 4.69 -23.38 -19.91
CA ALA A 364 5.53 -24.58 -19.84
C ALA A 364 5.18 -25.54 -18.68
N THR A 365 4.52 -25.03 -17.64
CA THR A 365 4.13 -25.77 -16.41
C THR A 365 2.63 -25.77 -16.18
N ASN A 366 1.92 -24.81 -16.80
CA ASN A 366 0.48 -24.62 -16.76
C ASN A 366 -0.11 -24.90 -18.16
N SER A 367 -0.87 -25.98 -18.30
CA SER A 367 -1.48 -26.41 -19.58
C SER A 367 -2.51 -25.42 -20.15
N ALA A 368 -2.97 -24.49 -19.33
CA ALA A 368 -3.89 -23.43 -19.71
C ALA A 368 -3.53 -22.17 -18.90
N PRO A 369 -2.57 -21.35 -19.37
CA PRO A 369 -2.24 -20.08 -18.71
C PRO A 369 -3.42 -19.09 -18.81
N LEU A 370 -3.36 -17.99 -18.05
CA LEU A 370 -4.27 -16.86 -18.24
C LEU A 370 -3.98 -16.15 -19.57
N THR A 371 -5.01 -15.87 -20.35
CA THR A 371 -4.87 -15.04 -21.56
C THR A 371 -4.84 -13.55 -21.20
N GLN A 372 -4.33 -12.72 -22.11
CA GLN A 372 -4.36 -11.25 -21.94
C GLN A 372 -5.80 -10.71 -21.84
N ALA A 373 -6.76 -11.35 -22.53
CA ALA A 373 -8.17 -10.97 -22.49
C ALA A 373 -8.83 -11.28 -21.14
N GLU A 374 -8.50 -12.44 -20.55
CA GLU A 374 -8.92 -12.82 -19.20
C GLU A 374 -8.31 -11.91 -18.13
N ALA A 375 -7.00 -11.64 -18.22
CA ALA A 375 -6.32 -10.74 -17.30
C ALA A 375 -6.88 -9.31 -17.37
N ARG A 376 -7.20 -8.83 -18.59
CA ARG A 376 -7.90 -7.56 -18.81
C ARG A 376 -9.29 -7.57 -18.16
N ALA A 377 -10.05 -8.64 -18.32
CA ALA A 377 -11.40 -8.74 -17.76
C ALA A 377 -11.41 -8.70 -16.23
N VAL A 378 -10.55 -9.50 -15.58
CA VAL A 378 -10.45 -9.49 -14.12
C VAL A 378 -10.05 -8.10 -13.58
N LEU A 379 -9.09 -7.41 -14.20
CA LEU A 379 -8.72 -6.05 -13.78
C LEU A 379 -9.83 -5.01 -14.04
N GLU A 380 -10.49 -5.05 -15.19
CA GLU A 380 -11.54 -4.07 -15.54
C GLU A 380 -12.80 -4.23 -14.68
N GLU A 381 -13.18 -5.48 -14.36
CA GLU A 381 -14.29 -5.74 -13.46
C GLU A 381 -13.93 -5.43 -12.00
N ALA A 382 -12.71 -5.75 -11.54
CA ALA A 382 -12.23 -5.32 -10.22
C ALA A 382 -12.22 -3.80 -10.08
N PHE A 383 -11.76 -3.07 -11.11
CA PHE A 383 -11.81 -1.60 -11.13
C PHE A 383 -13.25 -1.07 -11.09
N THR A 384 -14.19 -1.77 -11.71
CA THR A 384 -15.63 -1.44 -11.70
C THR A 384 -16.29 -1.74 -10.34
N VAL A 385 -15.86 -2.79 -9.63
CA VAL A 385 -16.28 -3.03 -8.23
C VAL A 385 -15.73 -1.94 -7.32
N MET A 386 -14.44 -1.61 -7.44
CA MET A 386 -13.78 -0.54 -6.69
C MET A 386 -14.47 0.82 -6.91
N SER A 387 -14.77 1.20 -8.15
CA SER A 387 -15.42 2.48 -8.46
C SER A 387 -16.80 2.65 -7.84
N ARG A 388 -17.46 1.53 -7.49
CA ARG A 388 -18.76 1.50 -6.80
C ARG A 388 -18.62 1.38 -5.28
N ALA A 389 -17.49 0.85 -4.79
CA ALA A 389 -17.26 0.52 -3.39
C ALA A 389 -17.12 1.76 -2.49
N ARG A 390 -17.71 1.68 -1.31
CA ARG A 390 -17.56 2.64 -0.21
C ARG A 390 -16.25 2.38 0.53
N ALA A 391 -15.44 3.41 0.67
CA ALA A 391 -14.21 3.40 1.45
C ALA A 391 -14.49 3.21 2.96
N GLN A 392 -13.63 2.46 3.64
CA GLN A 392 -13.58 2.38 5.11
C GLN A 392 -12.77 3.54 5.68
N ILE A 393 -11.59 3.79 5.11
CA ILE A 393 -10.56 4.62 5.74
C ILE A 393 -10.49 6.06 5.20
N ARG A 394 -11.48 6.50 4.40
CA ARG A 394 -11.42 7.79 3.69
C ARG A 394 -12.47 8.77 4.18
N ARG A 395 -12.08 10.04 4.27
CA ARG A 395 -12.93 11.20 4.54
C ARG A 395 -13.04 12.09 3.28
N PRO A 396 -14.19 12.75 3.02
CA PRO A 396 -15.47 12.63 3.74
C PRO A 396 -16.04 11.21 3.65
N LEU A 397 -16.98 10.85 4.54
CA LEU A 397 -17.68 9.57 4.47
C LEU A 397 -18.43 9.44 3.13
N ASP A 398 -18.74 8.20 2.76
CA ASP A 398 -19.30 7.86 1.45
C ASP A 398 -18.38 8.22 0.26
N SER A 399 -17.08 8.41 0.52
CA SER A 399 -16.04 8.42 -0.52
C SER A 399 -15.86 7.04 -1.16
N ARG A 400 -15.44 7.02 -2.43
CA ARG A 400 -15.07 5.80 -3.16
C ARG A 400 -13.77 5.21 -2.64
N ALA A 401 -13.73 3.87 -2.53
CA ALA A 401 -12.51 3.13 -2.21
C ALA A 401 -11.41 3.42 -3.25
N GLN A 402 -10.15 3.54 -2.80
CA GLN A 402 -9.03 3.85 -3.69
C GLN A 402 -7.87 2.88 -3.47
N VAL A 403 -7.67 1.96 -4.42
CA VAL A 403 -6.75 0.81 -4.28
C VAL A 403 -5.87 0.61 -5.51
N THR A 404 -4.80 -0.16 -5.33
CA THR A 404 -4.08 -0.83 -6.42
C THR A 404 -4.62 -2.24 -6.60
N ILE A 405 -4.70 -2.68 -7.85
CA ILE A 405 -5.13 -4.01 -8.26
C ILE A 405 -4.01 -4.62 -9.09
N SER A 406 -3.52 -5.77 -8.66
CA SER A 406 -2.46 -6.54 -9.32
C SER A 406 -2.97 -7.93 -9.69
N ILE A 407 -2.56 -8.43 -10.85
CA ILE A 407 -2.83 -9.80 -11.29
C ILE A 407 -1.52 -10.49 -11.66
N VAL A 408 -1.39 -11.76 -11.27
CA VAL A 408 -0.21 -12.61 -11.54
C VAL A 408 -0.62 -13.97 -12.12
N ASP A 409 0.29 -14.60 -12.87
CA ASP A 409 0.19 -16.02 -13.22
C ASP A 409 0.69 -16.92 -12.06
N THR A 410 0.70 -18.25 -12.26
CA THR A 410 1.15 -19.17 -11.21
C THR A 410 2.64 -19.03 -10.87
N HIS A 411 3.46 -18.51 -11.79
CA HIS A 411 4.88 -18.21 -11.60
C HIS A 411 5.11 -16.91 -10.81
N GLY A 412 4.05 -16.20 -10.40
CA GLY A 412 4.15 -14.90 -9.75
C GLY A 412 4.56 -13.77 -10.70
N SER A 413 4.54 -14.01 -12.01
CA SER A 413 4.80 -12.99 -13.02
C SER A 413 3.63 -12.03 -13.09
N VAL A 414 3.91 -10.73 -13.03
CA VAL A 414 2.89 -9.68 -13.19
C VAL A 414 2.26 -9.76 -14.58
N LEU A 415 0.93 -9.88 -14.65
CA LEU A 415 0.16 -9.85 -15.90
C LEU A 415 -0.51 -8.48 -16.14
N GLY A 416 -0.58 -7.64 -15.11
CA GLY A 416 -1.00 -6.25 -15.18
C GLY A 416 -1.10 -5.62 -13.78
N ILE A 417 -0.88 -4.30 -13.71
CA ILE A 417 -1.14 -3.50 -12.50
C ILE A 417 -1.92 -2.24 -12.91
N VAL A 418 -3.00 -1.97 -12.18
CA VAL A 418 -3.83 -0.77 -12.35
C VAL A 418 -4.18 -0.20 -10.97
N ARG A 419 -4.32 1.12 -10.86
CA ARG A 419 -4.67 1.81 -9.61
C ARG A 419 -5.66 2.93 -9.87
N SER A 420 -6.47 3.27 -8.86
CA SER A 420 -7.24 4.52 -8.86
C SER A 420 -6.32 5.73 -8.64
N PRO A 421 -6.75 6.96 -8.97
CA PRO A 421 -5.86 8.13 -9.03
C PRO A 421 -5.17 8.49 -7.71
N ASP A 422 -5.81 8.26 -6.57
CA ASP A 422 -5.34 8.64 -5.23
C ASP A 422 -5.19 7.43 -4.29
N ALA A 423 -4.99 6.23 -4.85
CA ALA A 423 -4.66 5.04 -4.07
C ALA A 423 -3.35 5.24 -3.30
N PRO A 424 -3.31 4.96 -1.97
CA PRO A 424 -2.07 5.01 -1.18
C PRO A 424 -0.93 4.24 -1.84
N ILE A 425 0.30 4.74 -1.68
CA ILE A 425 1.45 4.22 -2.43
C ILE A 425 1.93 2.88 -1.87
N PHE A 426 1.79 2.63 -0.56
CA PHE A 426 2.08 1.33 0.06
C PHE A 426 1.32 0.19 -0.65
N GLY A 427 0.06 0.45 -1.04
CA GLY A 427 -0.80 -0.51 -1.71
C GLY A 427 -0.23 -1.06 -3.02
N THR A 428 0.74 -0.39 -3.65
CA THR A 428 1.31 -0.83 -4.94
C THR A 428 2.10 -2.12 -4.84
N ASP A 429 3.00 -2.22 -3.85
CA ASP A 429 3.82 -3.42 -3.64
C ASP A 429 2.99 -4.47 -2.90
N VAL A 430 2.17 -4.04 -1.94
CA VAL A 430 1.26 -4.92 -1.17
C VAL A 430 0.24 -5.63 -2.05
N SER A 431 -0.40 -4.97 -3.04
CA SER A 431 -1.36 -5.67 -3.93
C SER A 431 -0.68 -6.78 -4.73
N LEU A 432 0.59 -6.60 -5.09
CA LEU A 432 1.40 -7.62 -5.76
C LEU A 432 1.88 -8.73 -4.81
N GLN A 433 2.34 -8.38 -3.60
CA GLN A 433 2.65 -9.37 -2.55
C GLN A 433 1.44 -10.25 -2.27
N LYS A 434 0.26 -9.63 -2.11
CA LYS A 434 -1.00 -10.33 -1.87
C LYS A 434 -1.36 -11.29 -3.02
N ALA A 435 -1.33 -10.80 -4.27
CA ALA A 435 -1.58 -11.64 -5.45
C ALA A 435 -0.64 -12.86 -5.50
N ARG A 436 0.67 -12.65 -5.27
CA ARG A 436 1.66 -13.73 -5.21
C ARG A 436 1.43 -14.70 -4.07
N THR A 437 0.97 -14.22 -2.92
CA THR A 437 0.69 -15.06 -1.75
C THR A 437 -0.47 -16.01 -2.03
N ALA A 438 -1.62 -15.51 -2.50
CA ALA A 438 -2.75 -16.35 -2.90
C ALA A 438 -2.40 -17.37 -4.01
N ALA A 439 -1.64 -16.95 -5.03
CA ALA A 439 -1.15 -17.86 -6.08
C ALA A 439 -0.18 -18.92 -5.54
N PHE A 440 0.72 -18.55 -4.63
CA PHE A 440 1.73 -19.45 -4.09
C PHE A 440 1.09 -20.51 -3.19
N PHE A 441 0.37 -20.11 -2.13
CA PHE A 441 -0.16 -21.04 -1.13
C PHE A 441 -1.24 -21.99 -1.70
N SER A 442 -1.96 -21.56 -2.74
CA SER A 442 -2.91 -22.40 -3.48
C SER A 442 -2.26 -23.34 -4.50
N GLY A 443 -0.94 -23.24 -4.70
CA GLY A 443 -0.20 -24.01 -5.71
C GLY A 443 0.21 -25.41 -5.24
N ALA A 444 0.32 -26.35 -6.20
CA ALA A 444 0.77 -27.72 -5.95
C ALA A 444 2.22 -27.80 -5.44
N GLN A 445 3.02 -26.80 -5.77
CA GLN A 445 4.45 -26.72 -5.51
C GLN A 445 4.83 -26.08 -4.17
N ALA A 446 3.90 -25.43 -3.46
CA ALA A 446 4.20 -24.55 -2.33
C ALA A 446 5.02 -25.24 -1.22
N GLY A 447 4.56 -26.39 -0.74
CA GLY A 447 5.24 -27.18 0.28
C GLY A 447 6.55 -27.81 -0.20
N GLY A 448 6.70 -28.01 -1.51
CA GLY A 448 7.95 -28.48 -2.12
C GLY A 448 9.00 -27.37 -2.19
N GLU A 449 8.64 -26.19 -2.69
CA GLU A 449 9.53 -25.03 -2.79
C GLU A 449 9.94 -24.50 -1.40
N LEU A 450 9.02 -24.44 -0.43
CA LEU A 450 9.34 -24.14 0.97
C LEU A 450 10.21 -25.24 1.61
N GLY A 451 9.90 -26.51 1.36
CA GLY A 451 10.66 -27.66 1.87
C GLY A 451 12.07 -27.78 1.29
N ALA A 452 12.31 -27.21 0.10
CA ALA A 452 13.61 -27.13 -0.55
C ALA A 452 14.40 -25.85 -0.19
N ASN A 453 13.83 -24.91 0.57
CA ASN A 453 14.52 -23.67 0.93
C ASN A 453 15.79 -23.97 1.77
N ALA A 454 16.86 -23.22 1.55
CA ALA A 454 18.13 -23.39 2.26
C ALA A 454 18.01 -23.13 3.78
N SER A 455 17.13 -22.22 4.19
CA SER A 455 16.85 -21.92 5.59
C SER A 455 16.07 -23.06 6.25
N ALA A 456 16.65 -23.65 7.31
CA ALA A 456 15.96 -24.65 8.13
C ALA A 456 14.70 -24.10 8.80
N ASP A 457 14.74 -22.82 9.16
CA ASP A 457 13.63 -22.09 9.76
C ASP A 457 12.45 -21.95 8.77
N VAL A 458 12.71 -21.66 7.49
CA VAL A 458 11.66 -21.66 6.44
C VAL A 458 11.08 -23.06 6.24
N ARG A 459 11.91 -24.11 6.21
CA ARG A 459 11.45 -25.50 6.02
C ARG A 459 10.49 -25.96 7.12
N GLN A 460 10.67 -25.52 8.37
CA GLN A 460 9.86 -25.98 9.50
C GLN A 460 8.38 -25.58 9.38
N PHE A 461 8.08 -24.45 8.73
CA PHE A 461 6.71 -23.94 8.56
C PHE A 461 5.84 -24.89 7.70
N VAL A 462 6.45 -25.69 6.81
CA VAL A 462 5.73 -26.73 6.05
C VAL A 462 5.21 -27.83 6.97
N THR A 463 6.07 -28.33 7.86
CA THR A 463 5.71 -29.35 8.85
C THR A 463 4.70 -28.80 9.85
N ALA A 464 4.93 -27.59 10.37
CA ALA A 464 4.00 -26.91 11.27
C ALA A 464 2.60 -26.78 10.65
N THR A 465 2.51 -26.32 9.40
CA THR A 465 1.22 -26.17 8.69
C THR A 465 0.50 -27.50 8.50
N ARG A 466 1.21 -28.55 8.06
CA ARG A 466 0.61 -29.88 7.86
C ARG A 466 0.12 -30.50 9.16
N THR A 467 0.87 -30.36 10.24
CA THR A 467 0.47 -30.82 11.58
C THR A 467 -0.72 -30.05 12.11
N PHE A 468 -0.68 -28.71 12.04
CA PHE A 468 -1.73 -27.83 12.57
C PHE A 468 -3.08 -27.99 11.84
N LEU A 469 -3.06 -28.14 10.52
CA LEU A 469 -4.26 -28.41 9.73
C LEU A 469 -4.70 -29.89 9.75
N ASN A 470 -3.98 -30.76 10.48
CA ASN A 470 -4.14 -32.22 10.47
C ASN A 470 -4.24 -32.79 9.03
N ASN A 471 -3.43 -32.27 8.11
CA ASN A 471 -3.48 -32.60 6.70
C ASN A 471 -2.05 -32.71 6.11
N PRO A 472 -1.53 -33.93 5.88
CA PRO A 472 -0.19 -34.11 5.30
C PRO A 472 -0.09 -33.63 3.84
N ALA A 473 -1.22 -33.46 3.14
CA ALA A 473 -1.32 -32.90 1.80
C ALA A 473 -1.60 -31.38 1.79
N ALA A 474 -1.51 -30.70 2.94
CA ALA A 474 -1.50 -29.24 2.94
C ALA A 474 -0.27 -28.69 2.19
N LEU A 475 -0.45 -27.54 1.55
CA LEU A 475 0.53 -26.89 0.67
C LEU A 475 0.88 -27.70 -0.60
N THR A 476 -0.04 -28.56 -1.07
CA THR A 476 0.08 -29.28 -2.35
C THR A 476 -1.10 -29.01 -3.30
N GLY A 477 -1.65 -27.79 -3.28
CA GLY A 477 -2.74 -27.36 -4.17
C GLY A 477 -4.11 -28.02 -3.92
N THR A 478 -4.24 -28.79 -2.84
CA THR A 478 -5.50 -29.43 -2.39
C THR A 478 -6.46 -28.44 -1.72
N ILE A 479 -5.96 -27.28 -1.29
CA ILE A 479 -6.71 -26.21 -0.65
C ILE A 479 -6.36 -24.91 -1.39
N ALA A 480 -7.39 -24.13 -1.76
CA ALA A 480 -7.26 -22.78 -2.26
C ALA A 480 -7.22 -21.80 -1.07
N PHE A 481 -6.11 -21.08 -0.92
CA PHE A 481 -5.89 -20.10 0.13
C PHE A 481 -5.98 -18.67 -0.42
N SER A 482 -6.83 -17.87 0.22
CA SER A 482 -6.80 -16.41 0.15
C SER A 482 -5.87 -15.84 1.22
N ASP A 483 -5.53 -14.55 1.13
CA ASP A 483 -4.73 -13.93 2.19
C ASP A 483 -5.49 -13.68 3.49
N ARG A 484 -6.82 -13.78 3.51
CA ARG A 484 -7.55 -13.87 4.77
C ARG A 484 -7.26 -15.18 5.49
N ALA A 485 -7.21 -16.29 4.76
CA ALA A 485 -6.86 -17.59 5.32
C ALA A 485 -5.38 -17.63 5.74
N ASN A 486 -4.47 -17.11 4.90
CA ASN A 486 -3.04 -17.01 5.24
C ASN A 486 -2.84 -16.11 6.47
N GLY A 487 -3.52 -14.97 6.54
CA GLY A 487 -3.50 -14.07 7.70
C GLY A 487 -4.02 -14.72 8.98
N ASN A 488 -5.09 -15.53 8.92
CA ASN A 488 -5.51 -16.34 10.08
C ASN A 488 -4.40 -17.28 10.54
N LEU A 489 -3.70 -17.96 9.61
CA LEU A 489 -2.61 -18.88 9.94
C LEU A 489 -1.31 -18.19 10.39
N SER A 490 -1.19 -16.88 10.24
CA SER A 490 -0.02 -16.08 10.64
C SER A 490 -0.19 -15.30 11.95
N ARG A 491 -1.27 -15.50 12.69
CA ARG A 491 -1.49 -14.84 14.00
C ARG A 491 -0.70 -15.47 15.15
N PRO A 492 -0.19 -14.69 16.12
CA PRO A 492 0.50 -15.21 17.31
C PRO A 492 -0.47 -15.88 18.30
N TYR A 493 -1.78 -15.64 18.13
CA TYR A 493 -2.89 -16.35 18.77
C TYR A 493 -3.83 -16.90 17.70
N PHE A 494 -4.22 -18.18 17.78
CA PHE A 494 -5.21 -18.78 16.88
C PHE A 494 -6.35 -19.46 17.68
N PRO A 495 -7.61 -19.01 17.58
CA PRO A 495 -8.09 -17.87 16.80
C PRO A 495 -7.47 -16.53 17.16
N ASP A 496 -7.55 -15.60 16.22
CA ASP A 496 -7.19 -14.20 16.43
C ASP A 496 -7.97 -13.64 17.64
N GLY A 497 -7.29 -12.96 18.56
CA GLY A 497 -7.84 -12.50 19.84
C GLY A 497 -8.01 -13.57 20.93
N GLU A 498 -8.00 -14.88 20.64
CA GLU A 498 -8.12 -15.89 21.71
C GLU A 498 -6.78 -16.13 22.44
N VAL A 499 -6.53 -15.35 23.49
CA VAL A 499 -5.34 -15.47 24.34
C VAL A 499 -5.28 -16.83 25.05
N GLY A 500 -4.06 -17.37 25.19
CA GLY A 500 -3.82 -18.69 25.77
C GLY A 500 -4.03 -19.86 24.80
N ARG A 501 -4.41 -19.59 23.55
CA ARG A 501 -4.36 -20.55 22.44
C ARG A 501 -2.96 -20.67 21.83
N PRO A 502 -2.66 -21.76 21.09
CA PRO A 502 -1.46 -21.82 20.27
C PRO A 502 -1.46 -20.73 19.18
N GLN A 503 -0.26 -20.37 18.70
CA GLN A 503 -0.09 -19.54 17.51
C GLN A 503 -0.54 -20.28 16.24
N GLY A 504 -0.88 -19.52 15.19
CA GLY A 504 -1.05 -20.06 13.85
C GLY A 504 0.26 -20.61 13.29
N PRO A 505 0.23 -21.62 12.39
CA PRO A 505 1.39 -22.39 11.99
C PRO A 505 2.39 -21.63 11.12
N LEU A 506 2.01 -20.44 10.62
CA LEU A 506 2.86 -19.53 9.86
C LEU A 506 3.38 -18.36 10.71
N SER A 507 3.06 -18.31 12.01
CA SER A 507 3.43 -17.25 12.95
C SER A 507 4.63 -17.63 13.83
N ARG A 508 5.25 -16.64 14.47
CA ARG A 508 6.06 -16.89 15.67
C ARG A 508 5.15 -17.08 16.90
N PRO A 509 5.57 -17.83 17.92
CA PRO A 509 4.90 -17.81 19.23
C PRO A 509 4.92 -16.38 19.80
N ILE A 510 3.88 -15.97 20.54
CA ILE A 510 3.78 -14.62 21.11
C ILE A 510 5.03 -14.17 21.88
N ALA A 511 5.69 -15.07 22.62
CA ALA A 511 6.91 -14.78 23.38
C ALA A 511 8.12 -14.36 22.50
N GLN A 512 8.07 -14.62 21.19
CA GLN A 512 9.03 -14.17 20.18
C GLN A 512 8.40 -13.22 19.15
N PHE A 513 7.11 -12.91 19.26
CA PHE A 513 6.44 -12.00 18.34
C PHE A 513 6.77 -10.55 18.71
N ASN A 514 7.03 -9.74 17.68
CA ASN A 514 6.81 -8.29 17.69
C ASN A 514 6.68 -7.85 16.22
N PRO A 515 6.44 -6.56 15.92
CA PRO A 515 6.42 -6.02 14.55
C PRO A 515 7.63 -6.33 13.65
N PHE A 516 8.75 -6.86 14.18
CA PHE A 516 9.96 -7.25 13.44
C PHE A 516 10.18 -8.77 13.33
N SER A 517 9.26 -9.59 13.84
CA SER A 517 9.25 -11.05 13.65
C SER A 517 7.81 -11.58 13.65
N THR A 518 7.25 -11.71 12.44
CA THR A 518 5.87 -12.14 12.22
C THR A 518 5.73 -13.65 11.95
N GLY A 519 6.81 -14.33 11.54
CA GLY A 519 6.82 -15.77 11.28
C GLY A 519 7.38 -16.09 9.89
N LEU A 520 6.66 -16.86 9.07
CA LEU A 520 7.11 -17.23 7.73
C LEU A 520 7.36 -16.00 6.83
N GLN A 521 6.58 -14.94 6.99
CA GLN A 521 6.74 -13.70 6.23
C GLN A 521 8.11 -13.07 6.45
N SER A 522 8.52 -12.88 7.71
CA SER A 522 9.83 -12.35 8.06
C SER A 522 10.95 -13.35 7.71
N ALA A 523 10.77 -14.64 8.05
CA ALA A 523 11.74 -15.71 7.77
C ALA A 523 12.14 -15.84 6.28
N LEU A 524 11.18 -15.59 5.37
CA LEU A 524 11.41 -15.63 3.92
C LEU A 524 12.31 -14.48 3.41
N ILE A 525 12.33 -13.33 4.09
CA ILE A 525 12.95 -12.08 3.58
C ILE A 525 14.22 -11.65 4.33
N ILE A 526 14.49 -12.18 5.53
CA ILE A 526 15.56 -11.67 6.41
C ILE A 526 16.97 -11.76 5.82
N GLY A 527 17.24 -12.73 4.94
CA GLY A 527 18.54 -12.85 4.26
C GLY A 527 18.76 -11.73 3.24
N ASN A 528 17.71 -11.36 2.50
CA ASN A 528 17.73 -10.26 1.55
C ASN A 528 17.77 -8.89 2.25
N LEU A 529 17.09 -8.75 3.39
CA LEU A 529 17.16 -7.55 4.22
C LEU A 529 18.57 -7.39 4.84
N GLY A 530 19.15 -8.45 5.41
CA GLY A 530 20.51 -8.43 5.94
C GLY A 530 21.57 -8.08 4.88
N ALA A 531 21.46 -8.64 3.67
CA ALA A 531 22.32 -8.26 2.55
C ALA A 531 22.19 -6.77 2.18
N HIS A 532 20.97 -6.24 2.20
CA HIS A 532 20.72 -4.81 1.97
C HIS A 532 21.33 -3.93 3.07
N LEU A 533 21.19 -4.30 4.34
CA LEU A 533 21.79 -3.57 5.46
C LEU A 533 23.33 -3.55 5.37
N GLY A 534 23.93 -4.66 4.94
CA GLY A 534 25.36 -4.71 4.61
C GLY A 534 25.76 -3.69 3.53
N PHE A 535 24.93 -3.53 2.50
CA PHE A 535 25.17 -2.53 1.45
C PHE A 535 24.98 -1.08 1.91
N VAL A 536 23.88 -0.77 2.60
CA VAL A 536 23.58 0.61 3.06
C VAL A 536 24.59 1.09 4.10
N SER A 537 25.12 0.20 4.94
CA SER A 537 26.18 0.50 5.90
C SER A 537 27.59 0.58 5.27
N GLY A 538 27.75 0.24 3.99
CA GLY A 538 29.04 0.17 3.31
C GLY A 538 29.90 -1.05 3.67
N ALA A 539 29.38 -1.99 4.48
CA ALA A 539 30.03 -3.26 4.80
C ALA A 539 30.06 -4.25 3.60
N SER A 540 29.20 -4.04 2.61
CA SER A 540 29.17 -4.75 1.32
C SER A 540 29.18 -3.74 0.17
N PRO A 541 29.98 -3.95 -0.90
CA PRO A 541 29.86 -3.17 -2.13
C PRO A 541 28.63 -3.55 -2.97
N THR A 542 28.00 -4.69 -2.67
CA THR A 542 26.92 -5.29 -3.46
C THR A 542 25.61 -5.28 -2.68
N ASP A 543 24.58 -4.69 -3.29
CA ASP A 543 23.21 -4.64 -2.79
C ASP A 543 22.49 -6.00 -2.92
N THR A 544 21.39 -6.19 -2.19
CA THR A 544 20.50 -7.34 -2.38
C THR A 544 20.00 -7.39 -3.84
N PRO A 545 19.81 -8.58 -4.45
CA PRO A 545 19.15 -8.69 -5.75
C PRO A 545 17.73 -8.09 -5.73
N GLN A 546 17.15 -7.84 -6.90
CA GLN A 546 15.73 -7.47 -7.05
C GLN A 546 14.83 -8.71 -6.93
N ARG A 547 14.96 -9.39 -5.79
CA ARG A 547 14.02 -10.37 -5.25
C ARG A 547 14.17 -10.42 -3.73
N CYS A 548 13.07 -10.64 -3.02
CA CYS A 548 13.03 -10.70 -1.56
C CYS A 548 13.07 -12.11 -0.97
N THR A 549 13.07 -13.17 -1.77
CA THR A 549 13.10 -14.54 -1.25
C THR A 549 14.12 -15.41 -1.98
N THR A 550 14.55 -16.47 -1.30
CA THR A 550 15.50 -17.48 -1.81
C THR A 550 14.81 -18.78 -2.27
N LEU A 551 13.53 -18.70 -2.65
CA LEU A 551 12.84 -19.84 -3.28
C LEU A 551 13.47 -20.21 -4.63
N PRO A 552 13.32 -21.47 -5.09
CA PRO A 552 13.80 -21.92 -6.39
C PRO A 552 13.29 -21.06 -7.55
N ASP A 553 14.14 -20.86 -8.56
CA ASP A 553 13.77 -20.13 -9.78
C ASP A 553 12.78 -20.97 -10.62
N VAL A 554 11.67 -20.33 -11.00
CA VAL A 554 10.65 -20.87 -11.93
C VAL A 554 10.86 -20.37 -13.36
N ALA A 555 11.63 -19.29 -13.50
CA ALA A 555 12.23 -18.80 -14.73
C ALA A 555 13.59 -18.17 -14.37
N ALA A 556 14.49 -18.02 -15.34
CA ALA A 556 15.81 -17.45 -15.09
C ALA A 556 15.70 -16.04 -14.47
N GLY A 557 16.16 -15.88 -13.23
CA GLY A 557 16.08 -14.60 -12.52
C GLY A 557 14.82 -14.41 -11.67
N GLN A 558 13.90 -15.37 -11.62
CA GLN A 558 12.59 -15.23 -10.99
C GLN A 558 12.14 -16.47 -10.21
N ASN A 559 11.73 -16.27 -8.96
CA ASN A 559 10.88 -17.21 -8.20
C ASN A 559 9.44 -16.69 -8.04
N ARG A 560 8.57 -17.40 -7.31
CA ARG A 560 7.14 -17.05 -7.18
C ARG A 560 6.86 -15.89 -6.23
N LEU A 561 7.78 -15.58 -5.32
CA LEU A 561 7.63 -14.63 -4.22
C LEU A 561 8.69 -13.52 -4.32
N GLN A 562 8.82 -12.88 -5.49
CA GLN A 562 9.87 -11.90 -5.77
C GLN A 562 9.84 -10.68 -4.85
N ASN A 563 8.70 -10.30 -4.28
CA ASN A 563 8.61 -9.23 -3.28
C ASN A 563 8.15 -9.73 -1.89
N GLY A 564 8.24 -11.05 -1.61
CA GLY A 564 7.81 -11.64 -0.35
C GLY A 564 6.33 -12.05 -0.35
N ILE A 565 5.72 -12.07 0.85
CA ILE A 565 4.30 -12.41 1.07
C ILE A 565 3.60 -11.35 1.92
N GLN A 566 2.27 -11.32 1.85
CA GLN A 566 1.45 -10.54 2.78
C GLN A 566 0.50 -11.45 3.57
N ILE A 567 0.27 -11.09 4.83
CA ILE A 567 -0.48 -11.88 5.82
C ILE A 567 -1.73 -11.16 6.34
N PHE A 568 -2.39 -10.36 5.48
CA PHE A 568 -3.69 -9.75 5.75
C PHE A 568 -4.56 -9.71 4.48
N PRO A 569 -5.90 -9.62 4.61
CA PRO A 569 -6.84 -9.87 3.51
C PRO A 569 -6.70 -8.95 2.30
N GLY A 570 -7.22 -9.38 1.15
CA GLY A 570 -7.22 -8.62 -0.10
C GLY A 570 -6.80 -9.38 -1.35
N SER A 571 -6.82 -10.72 -1.36
CA SER A 571 -6.50 -11.51 -2.56
C SER A 571 -7.22 -12.84 -2.61
N VAL A 572 -7.43 -13.31 -3.83
CA VAL A 572 -7.94 -14.65 -4.11
C VAL A 572 -7.23 -15.30 -5.31
N PRO A 573 -7.04 -16.63 -5.28
CA PRO A 573 -6.55 -17.39 -6.42
C PRO A 573 -7.62 -17.49 -7.52
N ILE A 574 -7.18 -17.45 -8.77
CA ILE A 574 -8.01 -17.57 -9.98
C ILE A 574 -7.87 -18.99 -10.53
N TYR A 575 -9.01 -19.64 -10.79
CA TYR A 575 -9.09 -21.03 -11.22
C TYR A 575 -9.79 -21.18 -12.58
N ARG A 576 -9.33 -22.18 -13.34
CA ARG A 576 -9.99 -22.73 -14.53
C ARG A 576 -10.50 -24.13 -14.17
N GLY A 577 -11.77 -24.23 -13.80
CA GLY A 577 -12.30 -25.44 -13.16
C GLY A 577 -11.55 -25.72 -11.85
N ASN A 578 -10.83 -26.83 -11.76
CA ASN A 578 -10.01 -27.20 -10.59
C ASN A 578 -8.52 -26.83 -10.74
N GLN A 579 -8.11 -26.24 -11.87
CA GLN A 579 -6.72 -25.86 -12.13
C GLN A 579 -6.48 -24.41 -11.71
N LEU A 580 -5.49 -24.17 -10.84
CA LEU A 580 -5.00 -22.83 -10.53
C LEU A 580 -4.34 -22.23 -11.78
N VAL A 581 -4.69 -20.99 -12.14
CA VAL A 581 -4.12 -20.30 -13.32
C VAL A 581 -3.51 -18.93 -13.02
N GLY A 582 -3.68 -18.43 -11.79
CA GLY A 582 -3.11 -17.16 -11.34
C GLY A 582 -3.76 -16.67 -10.06
N ALA A 583 -3.64 -15.38 -9.75
CA ALA A 583 -4.34 -14.73 -8.64
C ALA A 583 -4.48 -13.22 -8.86
N ILE A 584 -5.48 -12.64 -8.20
CA ILE A 584 -5.68 -11.19 -8.07
C ILE A 584 -5.42 -10.77 -6.62
N GLY A 585 -4.72 -9.64 -6.46
CA GLY A 585 -4.50 -8.99 -5.16
C GLY A 585 -4.82 -7.50 -5.24
N VAL A 586 -5.36 -6.96 -4.15
CA VAL A 586 -5.88 -5.61 -4.02
C VAL A 586 -5.35 -4.99 -2.73
N SER A 587 -4.95 -3.72 -2.77
CA SER A 587 -4.53 -3.02 -1.56
C SER A 587 -4.66 -1.50 -1.67
N GLY A 588 -5.21 -0.86 -0.64
CA GLY A 588 -5.19 0.60 -0.46
C GLY A 588 -6.32 1.18 0.38
N ASP A 589 -7.33 0.39 0.74
CA ASP A 589 -8.46 0.82 1.59
C ASP A 589 -8.62 -0.16 2.78
N GLY A 590 -9.83 -0.33 3.32
CA GLY A 590 -10.11 -1.36 4.33
C GLY A 590 -9.92 -2.79 3.79
N ILE A 591 -9.49 -3.70 4.66
CA ILE A 591 -9.19 -5.11 4.30
C ILE A 591 -10.40 -5.89 3.76
N ASP A 592 -11.61 -5.50 4.14
CA ASP A 592 -12.85 -6.11 3.63
C ASP A 592 -13.25 -5.51 2.26
N GLN A 593 -12.93 -4.24 2.00
CA GLN A 593 -13.02 -3.64 0.65
C GLN A 593 -12.03 -4.32 -0.29
N ASP A 594 -10.78 -4.51 0.12
CA ASP A 594 -9.75 -5.19 -0.67
C ASP A 594 -10.19 -6.62 -1.05
N ASP A 595 -10.69 -7.40 -0.07
CA ASP A 595 -11.21 -8.76 -0.30
C ASP A 595 -12.36 -8.75 -1.32
N MET A 596 -13.37 -7.92 -1.07
CA MET A 596 -14.53 -7.80 -1.95
C MET A 596 -14.14 -7.43 -3.39
N ILE A 597 -13.24 -6.46 -3.57
CA ILE A 597 -12.78 -6.02 -4.89
C ILE A 597 -12.03 -7.15 -5.59
N SER A 598 -11.19 -7.90 -4.87
CA SER A 598 -10.45 -9.04 -5.45
C SER A 598 -11.39 -10.19 -5.87
N PHE A 599 -12.32 -10.58 -4.99
CA PHE A 599 -13.21 -11.72 -5.16
C PHE A 599 -14.33 -11.46 -6.18
N LEU A 600 -14.94 -10.28 -6.16
CA LEU A 600 -15.92 -9.89 -7.19
C LEU A 600 -15.25 -9.57 -8.52
N GLY A 601 -14.01 -9.06 -8.51
CA GLY A 601 -13.22 -8.86 -9.73
C GLY A 601 -12.93 -10.18 -10.46
N ALA A 602 -12.49 -11.20 -9.73
CA ALA A 602 -12.31 -12.56 -10.26
C ALA A 602 -13.64 -13.19 -10.73
N HIS A 603 -14.72 -13.04 -9.94
CA HIS A 603 -16.04 -13.56 -10.29
C HIS A 603 -16.60 -12.93 -11.58
N ASN A 604 -16.74 -11.59 -11.58
CA ASN A 604 -17.31 -10.84 -12.70
C ASN A 604 -16.45 -10.96 -13.95
N GLY A 605 -15.12 -10.90 -13.81
CA GLY A 605 -14.18 -11.09 -14.91
C GLY A 605 -14.36 -12.46 -15.56
N GLY A 606 -14.50 -13.51 -14.75
CA GLY A 606 -14.82 -14.87 -15.19
C GLY A 606 -16.18 -15.01 -15.86
N ALA A 607 -17.22 -14.39 -15.31
CA ALA A 607 -18.56 -14.35 -15.91
C ALA A 607 -18.57 -13.64 -17.28
N ARG A 608 -17.68 -12.66 -17.49
CA ARG A 608 -17.58 -11.86 -18.71
C ARG A 608 -16.90 -12.57 -19.87
N VAL A 609 -15.90 -13.43 -19.60
CA VAL A 609 -15.09 -14.11 -20.64
C VAL A 609 -15.29 -15.62 -20.70
N GLY A 610 -15.84 -16.22 -19.64
CA GLY A 610 -15.96 -17.67 -19.46
C GLY A 610 -14.62 -18.33 -19.11
N GLY A 611 -14.69 -19.58 -18.66
CA GLY A 611 -13.50 -20.45 -18.51
C GLY A 611 -12.56 -20.16 -17.32
N ILE A 612 -12.73 -19.06 -16.59
CA ILE A 612 -12.05 -18.78 -15.31
C ILE A 612 -13.04 -18.27 -14.24
N GLY A 613 -12.61 -18.26 -12.97
CA GLY A 613 -13.35 -17.64 -11.87
C GLY A 613 -12.66 -17.83 -10.52
N ASN A 614 -13.42 -17.65 -9.44
CA ASN A 614 -13.00 -17.99 -8.08
C ASN A 614 -12.70 -19.49 -7.94
N ALA A 615 -11.90 -19.86 -6.93
CA ALA A 615 -11.70 -21.26 -6.57
C ALA A 615 -13.03 -21.99 -6.32
N PRO A 616 -13.17 -23.27 -6.72
CA PRO A 616 -14.33 -24.09 -6.39
C PRO A 616 -14.58 -24.14 -4.87
N ALA A 617 -15.82 -23.92 -4.43
CA ALA A 617 -16.15 -23.86 -3.01
C ALA A 617 -15.70 -25.09 -2.21
N ALA A 618 -15.71 -26.28 -2.83
CA ALA A 618 -15.29 -27.54 -2.21
C ALA A 618 -13.80 -27.65 -1.87
N ILE A 619 -12.94 -26.75 -2.36
CA ILE A 619 -11.50 -26.72 -2.05
C ILE A 619 -11.04 -25.43 -1.36
N ARG A 620 -11.94 -24.48 -1.06
CA ARG A 620 -11.57 -23.22 -0.40
C ARG A 620 -11.14 -23.46 1.04
N ALA A 621 -10.26 -22.61 1.56
CA ALA A 621 -9.75 -22.72 2.92
C ALA A 621 -10.85 -22.71 4.02
N ASP A 622 -12.02 -22.11 3.76
CA ASP A 622 -13.18 -22.16 4.68
C ASP A 622 -13.90 -23.52 4.75
N THR A 623 -13.48 -24.51 3.96
CA THR A 623 -13.80 -25.93 4.21
C THR A 623 -12.97 -26.53 5.35
N VAL A 624 -11.84 -25.92 5.71
CA VAL A 624 -10.90 -26.43 6.71
C VAL A 624 -11.33 -25.99 8.12
N VAL A 625 -11.47 -26.97 9.01
CA VAL A 625 -11.70 -26.77 10.45
C VAL A 625 -10.46 -27.25 11.20
N VAL A 626 -9.84 -26.33 11.92
CA VAL A 626 -8.67 -26.56 12.77
C VAL A 626 -9.15 -27.02 14.15
N ASN A 627 -8.55 -28.10 14.67
CA ASN A 627 -8.91 -28.72 15.94
C ASN A 627 -8.34 -27.97 17.16
N VAL A 628 -8.74 -26.70 17.33
CA VAL A 628 -8.47 -25.88 18.53
C VAL A 628 -9.80 -25.53 19.19
N GLY A 629 -9.88 -25.69 20.52
CA GLY A 629 -11.11 -25.43 21.28
C GLY A 629 -12.28 -26.29 20.79
N ALA A 630 -13.37 -25.65 20.36
CA ALA A 630 -14.55 -26.31 19.79
C ALA A 630 -14.44 -26.63 18.28
N GLY A 631 -13.29 -26.33 17.66
CA GLY A 631 -13.09 -26.38 16.21
C GLY A 631 -13.26 -25.01 15.57
N VAL A 632 -12.25 -24.56 14.82
CA VAL A 632 -12.16 -23.21 14.25
C VAL A 632 -12.10 -23.32 12.74
N ARG A 633 -13.07 -22.74 12.04
CA ARG A 633 -13.07 -22.66 10.58
C ARG A 633 -12.19 -21.49 10.11
N LEU A 634 -11.30 -21.73 9.14
CA LEU A 634 -10.56 -20.64 8.49
C LEU A 634 -11.52 -19.72 7.71
N ARG A 635 -11.19 -18.44 7.57
CA ARG A 635 -12.01 -17.51 6.77
C ARG A 635 -11.43 -17.41 5.36
N TYR A 636 -12.27 -17.51 4.33
CA TYR A 636 -11.82 -17.34 2.93
C TYR A 636 -11.90 -15.89 2.47
N ILE A 637 -13.01 -15.19 2.67
CA ILE A 637 -13.14 -13.75 2.42
C ILE A 637 -14.06 -13.10 3.45
N SER A 638 -14.04 -11.77 3.53
CA SER A 638 -15.12 -10.97 4.12
C SER A 638 -15.46 -9.82 3.17
N CYS A 639 -16.74 -9.47 3.08
CA CYS A 639 -17.21 -8.35 2.26
C CYS A 639 -18.03 -7.40 3.13
N PRO A 640 -17.82 -6.08 3.02
CA PRO A 640 -18.34 -5.11 3.99
C PRO A 640 -19.86 -4.98 3.91
N PHE A 641 -20.49 -4.66 5.05
CA PHE A 641 -21.88 -4.23 5.11
C PHE A 641 -22.06 -2.90 4.37
N ALA A 642 -23.18 -2.73 3.66
CA ALA A 642 -23.41 -1.62 2.74
C ALA A 642 -22.16 -1.35 1.85
N PRO A 643 -21.77 -2.30 1.00
CA PRO A 643 -20.51 -2.24 0.26
C PRO A 643 -20.47 -1.13 -0.80
N PHE A 644 -21.61 -0.80 -1.41
CA PHE A 644 -21.68 0.07 -2.58
C PHE A 644 -22.33 1.43 -2.30
N LEU A 645 -21.88 2.44 -3.02
CA LEU A 645 -22.38 3.82 -2.95
C LEU A 645 -23.58 4.09 -3.87
N ASP A 646 -23.81 3.21 -4.85
CA ASP A 646 -24.81 3.36 -5.91
C ASP A 646 -26.01 2.40 -5.79
N THR A 647 -25.94 1.42 -4.88
CA THR A 647 -27.02 0.45 -4.63
C THR A 647 -27.13 0.11 -3.14
N ALA A 648 -28.32 -0.35 -2.73
CA ALA A 648 -28.57 -0.83 -1.36
C ALA A 648 -28.20 -2.30 -1.14
N ASN A 649 -27.56 -2.96 -2.12
CA ASN A 649 -27.29 -4.40 -2.10
C ASN A 649 -26.41 -4.78 -0.89
N GLN A 650 -26.76 -5.89 -0.23
CA GLN A 650 -26.03 -6.45 0.91
C GLN A 650 -25.53 -7.86 0.54
N ASN A 651 -24.60 -8.41 1.33
CA ASN A 651 -24.14 -9.80 1.21
C ASN A 651 -23.65 -10.15 -0.21
N VAL A 652 -23.01 -9.18 -0.88
CA VAL A 652 -22.75 -9.20 -2.34
C VAL A 652 -21.80 -10.32 -2.81
N CYS A 653 -21.16 -11.00 -1.86
CA CYS A 653 -20.24 -12.12 -2.09
C CYS A 653 -20.84 -13.49 -1.73
N ASN A 654 -22.06 -13.55 -1.17
CA ASN A 654 -22.66 -14.80 -0.71
C ASN A 654 -23.11 -15.67 -1.89
N GLY A 655 -22.70 -16.95 -1.87
CA GLY A 655 -23.08 -17.93 -2.89
C GLY A 655 -22.23 -17.95 -4.16
N LEU A 656 -21.13 -17.19 -4.20
CA LEU A 656 -20.17 -17.10 -5.31
C LEU A 656 -18.87 -17.89 -5.05
#